data_AF-A0A848T689-F1
#
_entry.id   AF-A0A848T689-F1
#
_cell.length_a   1.000
_cell.length_b   1.000
_cell.length_c   1.000
_cell.angle_alpha   90.00
_cell.angle_beta   90.00
_cell.angle_gamma   90.00
#
_symmetry.space_group_name_H-M   'P 1'
#
loop_
_entity.id
_entity.type
_entity.pdbx_description
1 polymer ?
#
loop_
_entity_poly.entity_id
_entity_poly.type
_entity_poly.pdbx_seq_one_letter_code
_entity_poly.pdbx_strand_id
1 'polypeptide(L)'
;DWRDGPDHADASWGSIHDLSYLKANIAGGEGFDWYYRTAEAEALQIRTPITDGAFGEPWVFRYKDLKNWWQEPHHNRTGGARDEAPTAWQPGSKPIWFTEIGCAAIDKGTNQPNKFLDPKSSESALPKYSNGGRDDLIQTQYLRAVRQFWEDPSNNPVSDVYGAEMVDAGRMFVWAWDARPYPFFPGDGSVWSDGENYARGHWLNGRSTSRTLAGVVSDICGSAGVTDVETDRLFGIVRGFTPAPGAGARASLQNLLLTYGADAIERDGKLVFRNRSVRSPQIVTLDDLASGEGASAIACTRAPEAEISGRVRLGFVEADADYEVRSVDAIFPDEASVGLAESEVPLTLTSGEARGVVDRWLSEARVARDMAAFALPPSSDLSAGDTVRIDVGDVHGTYRIDRVADGGLKQIEAVRVEAGIYDAAIPDGGSPGVGPVAAPLPVWAEVLDLPAAPGRSASEAPWVAASSRPWPGDVAVYSSRDGASWRLDDVVSRRAVMGQTLNDLAASAPGVWDRGAALNVRFLSGALSSVDEATLFAGGNSAVIHAPGTGPEVFQFRDADLVAPDTWALRKRLRGQQGTDALIAPTWPTGSTVILLDAALTELPLAAGLLEAPRRSRIGPADKPVDHAAFVEVTHQATGLALMPYRPAHLTARREADGSLSLTWIRRTRIDGDSWLLADVPLGETEERYLVQVSSAGALRREISVTAPLWTYSAADQAADGVGTAFTIEVAQISDRVGPGHKARIDING
;
A
#
# COMPACT_ATOMS: atom_id res chain seq x y z
N ASP A 1 3.69 -37.91 -11.03
CA ASP A 1 3.79 -38.27 -12.46
C ASP A 1 2.46 -37.98 -13.18
N TRP A 2 1.76 -36.92 -12.77
CA TRP A 2 0.52 -36.51 -13.41
C TRP A 2 0.81 -35.93 -14.80
N ARG A 3 -0.08 -36.18 -15.77
CA ARG A 3 0.06 -35.74 -17.15
C ARG A 3 -1.29 -35.26 -17.69
N ASP A 4 -1.25 -34.57 -18.82
CA ASP A 4 -2.46 -34.13 -19.51
C ASP A 4 -3.11 -35.30 -20.27
N GLY A 5 -4.40 -35.13 -20.60
CA GLY A 5 -5.20 -36.13 -21.31
C GLY A 5 -5.83 -37.19 -20.41
N PRO A 6 -6.60 -38.12 -21.00
CA PRO A 6 -7.30 -39.18 -20.27
C PRO A 6 -6.53 -40.51 -20.20
N ASP A 7 -5.48 -40.70 -21.00
CA ASP A 7 -4.85 -42.02 -21.21
C ASP A 7 -3.59 -42.26 -20.35
N HIS A 8 -3.23 -41.32 -19.47
CA HIS A 8 -2.06 -41.50 -18.59
C HIS A 8 -2.35 -42.48 -17.45
N ALA A 9 -1.32 -43.13 -16.93
CA ALA A 9 -1.40 -44.21 -15.95
C ALA A 9 -2.01 -43.80 -14.58
N ASP A 10 -2.15 -42.50 -14.33
CA ASP A 10 -2.75 -41.95 -13.11
C ASP A 10 -4.15 -41.33 -13.35
N ALA A 11 -4.71 -41.44 -14.56
CA ALA A 11 -5.95 -40.74 -14.94
C ALA A 11 -7.17 -41.16 -14.11
N SER A 12 -7.16 -42.37 -13.55
CA SER A 12 -8.25 -42.90 -12.71
C SER A 12 -8.48 -42.11 -11.41
N TRP A 13 -7.50 -41.34 -10.95
CA TRP A 13 -7.66 -40.43 -9.82
C TRP A 13 -8.50 -39.19 -10.16
N GLY A 14 -8.74 -38.91 -11.44
CA GLY A 14 -9.62 -37.85 -11.93
C GLY A 14 -9.03 -36.44 -11.91
N SER A 15 -8.20 -36.09 -10.92
CA SER A 15 -7.56 -34.78 -10.82
C SER A 15 -6.22 -34.86 -10.08
N ILE A 16 -5.23 -34.05 -10.49
CA ILE A 16 -3.99 -33.85 -9.73
C ILE A 16 -4.24 -33.24 -8.36
N HIS A 17 -5.34 -32.51 -8.22
CA HIS A 17 -5.76 -31.86 -6.97
C HIS A 17 -6.39 -32.83 -5.98
N ASP A 18 -6.56 -34.10 -6.34
CA ASP A 18 -7.09 -35.12 -5.43
C ASP A 18 -6.11 -35.37 -4.27
N LEU A 19 -6.59 -35.18 -3.03
CA LEU A 19 -5.75 -35.33 -1.85
C LEU A 19 -5.26 -36.77 -1.64
N SER A 20 -6.07 -37.75 -2.00
CA SER A 20 -5.71 -39.17 -1.86
C SER A 20 -4.62 -39.54 -2.87
N TYR A 21 -4.69 -39.02 -4.10
CA TYR A 21 -3.61 -39.14 -5.08
C TYR A 21 -2.30 -38.56 -4.56
N LEU A 22 -2.32 -37.32 -4.06
CA LEU A 22 -1.13 -36.66 -3.54
C LEU A 22 -0.54 -37.42 -2.34
N LYS A 23 -1.38 -37.88 -1.39
CA LYS A 23 -0.95 -38.68 -0.25
C LYS A 23 -0.32 -40.01 -0.66
N ALA A 24 -0.92 -40.72 -1.61
CA ALA A 24 -0.40 -41.98 -2.13
C ALA A 24 1.00 -41.86 -2.74
N ASN A 25 1.40 -40.65 -3.15
CA ASN A 25 2.72 -40.37 -3.72
C ASN A 25 3.76 -39.87 -2.70
N ILE A 26 3.44 -39.73 -1.40
CA ILE A 26 4.42 -39.29 -0.38
C ILE A 26 5.38 -40.42 -0.03
N ALA A 27 4.86 -41.60 0.33
CA ALA A 27 5.62 -42.83 0.53
C ALA A 27 5.21 -43.92 -0.48
N GLY A 28 5.11 -43.52 -1.75
CA GLY A 28 4.71 -44.36 -2.89
C GLY A 28 5.02 -43.65 -4.21
N GLY A 29 4.80 -44.30 -5.34
CA GLY A 29 5.07 -43.74 -6.69
C GLY A 29 6.55 -43.69 -7.06
N GLU A 30 6.93 -42.71 -7.89
CA GLU A 30 8.32 -42.53 -8.34
C GLU A 30 9.27 -42.30 -7.14
N GLY A 31 10.39 -43.00 -7.12
CA GLY A 31 11.39 -42.92 -6.06
C GLY A 31 11.06 -43.70 -4.79
N PHE A 32 9.93 -44.43 -4.78
CA PHE A 32 9.56 -45.35 -3.71
C PHE A 32 9.18 -46.72 -4.28
N ASP A 33 8.11 -46.79 -5.08
CA ASP A 33 7.65 -48.03 -5.69
C ASP A 33 8.44 -48.36 -6.96
N TRP A 34 8.75 -47.34 -7.76
CA TRP A 34 9.31 -47.51 -9.10
C TRP A 34 10.18 -46.33 -9.54
N TYR A 35 10.91 -46.52 -10.64
CA TYR A 35 11.69 -45.50 -11.35
C TYR A 35 11.61 -45.72 -12.88
N TYR A 36 12.02 -44.72 -13.66
CA TYR A 36 12.17 -44.83 -15.12
C TYR A 36 13.62 -45.13 -15.51
N ARG A 37 13.82 -46.20 -16.29
CA ARG A 37 15.15 -46.63 -16.77
C ARG A 37 15.69 -45.77 -17.91
N THR A 38 14.81 -45.23 -18.74
CA THR A 38 15.13 -44.40 -19.91
C THR A 38 14.05 -43.34 -20.13
N ALA A 39 14.34 -42.35 -20.98
CA ALA A 39 13.37 -41.32 -21.36
C ALA A 39 12.17 -41.88 -22.14
N GLU A 40 12.36 -42.93 -22.93
CA GLU A 40 11.28 -43.62 -23.65
C GLU A 40 10.35 -44.36 -22.68
N ALA A 41 10.93 -45.00 -21.65
CA ALA A 41 10.16 -45.64 -20.59
C ALA A 41 9.34 -44.59 -19.82
N GLU A 42 9.91 -43.43 -19.55
CA GLU A 42 9.19 -42.30 -18.96
C GLU A 42 8.05 -41.81 -19.88
N ALA A 43 8.29 -41.58 -21.17
CA ALA A 43 7.26 -41.13 -22.11
C ALA A 43 6.06 -42.10 -22.18
N LEU A 44 6.31 -43.41 -22.08
CA LEU A 44 5.29 -44.47 -22.11
C LEU A 44 4.76 -44.90 -20.73
N GLN A 45 5.23 -44.27 -19.64
CA GLN A 45 4.92 -44.67 -18.24
C GLN A 45 5.23 -46.14 -17.92
N ILE A 46 6.33 -46.67 -18.47
CA ILE A 46 6.86 -48.01 -18.15
C ILE A 46 7.61 -47.95 -16.81
N ARG A 47 6.84 -48.07 -15.73
CA ARG A 47 7.29 -48.00 -14.33
C ARG A 47 8.09 -49.26 -13.95
N THR A 48 9.39 -49.11 -13.68
CA THR A 48 10.27 -50.23 -13.27
C THR A 48 10.34 -50.30 -11.74
N PRO A 49 9.98 -51.43 -11.08
CA PRO A 49 10.02 -51.52 -9.62
C PRO A 49 11.40 -51.26 -9.02
N ILE A 50 11.44 -50.55 -7.88
CA ILE A 50 12.65 -50.41 -7.08
C ILE A 50 12.81 -51.67 -6.21
N THR A 51 13.89 -52.42 -6.46
CA THR A 51 14.22 -53.65 -5.73
C THR A 51 15.69 -53.65 -5.35
N ASP A 52 16.01 -54.31 -4.24
CA ASP A 52 17.39 -54.54 -3.80
C ASP A 52 17.94 -55.92 -4.19
N GLY A 53 17.11 -56.76 -4.81
CA GLY A 53 17.50 -58.10 -5.21
C GLY A 53 17.94 -58.96 -4.02
N ALA A 54 19.25 -59.12 -3.85
CA ALA A 54 19.88 -60.13 -3.00
C ALA A 54 19.57 -59.99 -1.50
N PHE A 55 19.39 -58.77 -0.98
CA PHE A 55 19.20 -58.55 0.47
C PHE A 55 17.78 -58.14 0.86
N GLY A 56 16.89 -57.89 -0.12
CA GLY A 56 15.50 -57.55 0.16
C GLY A 56 15.30 -56.23 0.92
N GLU A 57 16.26 -55.31 0.86
CA GLU A 57 16.22 -53.99 1.53
C GLU A 57 15.99 -52.85 0.50
N PRO A 58 14.87 -52.82 -0.26
CA PRO A 58 14.67 -51.82 -1.32
C PRO A 58 14.72 -50.38 -0.82
N TRP A 59 14.44 -50.16 0.48
CA TRP A 59 14.46 -48.86 1.13
C TRP A 59 15.80 -48.12 0.98
N VAL A 60 16.93 -48.83 0.81
CA VAL A 60 18.24 -48.21 0.58
C VAL A 60 18.32 -47.41 -0.73
N PHE A 61 17.43 -47.70 -1.68
CA PHE A 61 17.32 -46.98 -2.96
C PHE A 61 16.10 -46.04 -3.02
N ARG A 62 15.21 -46.09 -2.03
CA ARG A 62 14.00 -45.28 -1.97
C ARG A 62 14.26 -43.99 -1.21
N TYR A 63 14.58 -42.92 -1.92
CA TYR A 63 14.90 -41.62 -1.30
C TYR A 63 13.75 -40.97 -0.50
N LYS A 64 12.53 -41.51 -0.63
CA LYS A 64 11.32 -41.09 0.11
C LYS A 64 11.00 -41.99 1.31
N ASP A 65 11.69 -43.12 1.48
CA ASP A 65 11.36 -44.12 2.50
C ASP A 65 11.92 -43.76 3.88
N LEU A 66 11.43 -42.64 4.42
CA LEU A 66 11.86 -42.11 5.72
C LEU A 66 11.59 -43.11 6.85
N LYS A 67 10.49 -43.87 6.75
CA LYS A 67 10.09 -44.87 7.75
C LYS A 67 11.13 -45.97 7.88
N ASN A 68 11.46 -46.64 6.78
CA ASN A 68 12.47 -47.70 6.82
C ASN A 68 13.86 -47.14 7.08
N TRP A 69 14.21 -45.99 6.51
CA TRP A 69 15.49 -45.33 6.83
C TRP A 69 15.64 -45.06 8.33
N TRP A 70 14.56 -44.67 9.02
CA TRP A 70 14.59 -44.35 10.44
C TRP A 70 14.56 -45.58 11.36
N GLN A 71 13.78 -46.62 11.02
CA GLN A 71 13.52 -47.79 11.88
C GLN A 71 14.45 -48.99 11.62
N GLU A 72 15.19 -49.02 10.50
CA GLU A 72 16.04 -50.16 10.15
C GLU A 72 17.51 -49.97 10.56
N PRO A 73 18.24 -51.05 10.90
CA PRO A 73 19.69 -51.00 11.09
C PRO A 73 20.40 -50.69 9.77
N HIS A 74 21.38 -49.77 9.79
CA HIS A 74 22.10 -49.39 8.58
C HIS A 74 23.38 -50.21 8.41
N HIS A 75 23.63 -50.72 7.21
CA HIS A 75 24.81 -51.50 6.85
C HIS A 75 25.59 -50.79 5.73
N ASN A 76 26.92 -50.78 5.82
CA ASN A 76 27.74 -50.31 4.71
C ASN A 76 27.62 -51.26 3.52
N ARG A 77 27.74 -50.70 2.30
CA ARG A 77 27.69 -51.47 1.06
C ARG A 77 28.89 -51.14 0.17
N THR A 78 29.98 -51.89 0.34
CA THR A 78 31.22 -51.67 -0.43
C THR A 78 31.15 -52.45 -1.74
N GLY A 79 31.20 -51.76 -2.88
CA GLY A 79 31.08 -52.39 -4.20
C GLY A 79 29.75 -53.12 -4.43
N GLY A 80 28.69 -52.75 -3.68
CA GLY A 80 27.37 -53.39 -3.75
C GLY A 80 27.18 -54.58 -2.80
N ALA A 81 28.22 -55.02 -2.08
CA ALA A 81 28.10 -56.07 -1.07
C ALA A 81 27.81 -55.48 0.32
N ARG A 82 26.77 -55.99 1.00
CA ARG A 82 26.34 -55.56 2.34
C ARG A 82 27.24 -56.18 3.42
N ASP A 83 27.76 -55.34 4.32
CA ASP A 83 28.51 -55.79 5.49
C ASP A 83 27.58 -56.55 6.47
N GLU A 84 28.09 -57.61 7.11
CA GLU A 84 27.31 -58.38 8.09
C GLU A 84 26.95 -57.56 9.34
N ALA A 85 27.89 -56.75 9.82
CA ALA A 85 27.69 -55.89 10.98
C ALA A 85 27.01 -54.57 10.59
N PRO A 86 26.02 -54.09 11.37
CA PRO A 86 25.48 -52.76 11.16
C PRO A 86 26.49 -51.69 11.58
N THR A 87 26.31 -50.49 11.05
CA THR A 87 26.98 -49.27 11.48
C THR A 87 26.57 -48.88 12.91
N ALA A 88 27.20 -47.83 13.45
CA ALA A 88 26.85 -47.30 14.77
C ALA A 88 25.47 -46.58 14.82
N TRP A 89 24.75 -46.50 13.70
CA TRP A 89 23.39 -45.96 13.66
C TRP A 89 22.47 -46.75 14.60
N GLN A 90 21.71 -46.02 15.43
CA GLN A 90 20.68 -46.60 16.27
C GLN A 90 19.30 -46.26 15.68
N PRO A 91 18.54 -47.27 15.25
CA PRO A 91 17.18 -47.07 14.77
C PRO A 91 16.30 -46.36 15.78
N GLY A 92 15.44 -45.46 15.30
CA GLY A 92 14.50 -44.76 16.16
C GLY A 92 15.12 -43.77 17.15
N SER A 93 16.42 -43.46 17.06
CA SER A 93 17.14 -42.74 18.12
C SER A 93 16.79 -41.25 18.25
N LYS A 94 16.26 -40.61 17.20
CA LYS A 94 15.84 -39.19 17.20
C LYS A 94 14.67 -38.95 16.24
N PRO A 95 13.79 -37.97 16.51
CA PRO A 95 12.76 -37.56 15.56
C PRO A 95 13.37 -36.86 14.34
N ILE A 96 12.61 -36.89 13.23
CA ILE A 96 12.84 -36.17 11.99
C ILE A 96 12.05 -34.87 12.04
N TRP A 97 12.71 -33.76 11.69
CA TRP A 97 12.05 -32.48 11.43
C TRP A 97 12.15 -32.18 9.94
N PHE A 98 11.10 -31.60 9.38
CA PHE A 98 11.20 -31.04 8.04
C PHE A 98 11.54 -29.57 8.15
N THR A 99 12.79 -29.25 7.88
CA THR A 99 13.28 -27.86 7.84
C THR A 99 12.72 -27.09 6.66
N GLU A 100 12.34 -27.78 5.58
CA GLU A 100 11.68 -27.21 4.42
C GLU A 100 10.70 -28.24 3.80
N ILE A 101 9.45 -27.84 3.64
CA ILE A 101 8.47 -28.49 2.76
C ILE A 101 7.81 -27.44 1.86
N GLY A 102 7.46 -27.83 0.65
CA GLY A 102 6.64 -27.00 -0.23
C GLY A 102 6.70 -27.46 -1.67
N CYS A 103 5.81 -26.93 -2.48
CA CYS A 103 5.96 -26.92 -3.93
C CYS A 103 5.64 -25.52 -4.45
N ALA A 104 6.12 -25.22 -5.65
CA ALA A 104 5.80 -23.97 -6.35
C ALA A 104 4.30 -23.91 -6.66
N ALA A 105 3.73 -22.69 -6.64
CA ALA A 105 2.35 -22.42 -7.06
C ALA A 105 2.23 -22.38 -8.60
N ILE A 106 2.52 -23.50 -9.23
CA ILE A 106 2.59 -23.67 -10.68
C ILE A 106 1.94 -25.00 -11.07
N ASP A 107 1.35 -25.06 -12.28
CA ASP A 107 0.74 -26.27 -12.83
C ASP A 107 1.65 -27.48 -12.61
N LYS A 108 1.09 -28.56 -12.06
CA LYS A 108 1.83 -29.80 -11.74
C LYS A 108 3.08 -29.60 -10.88
N GLY A 109 3.11 -28.56 -10.03
CA GLY A 109 4.20 -28.29 -9.07
C GLY A 109 4.60 -29.50 -8.22
N THR A 110 3.65 -30.38 -7.89
CA THR A 110 3.89 -31.60 -7.12
C THR A 110 4.60 -32.71 -7.87
N ASN A 111 4.69 -32.66 -9.21
CA ASN A 111 5.50 -33.63 -9.96
C ASN A 111 6.99 -33.48 -9.63
N GLN A 112 7.45 -32.25 -9.40
CA GLN A 112 8.81 -31.96 -8.95
C GLN A 112 8.78 -30.79 -7.95
N PRO A 113 8.47 -31.05 -6.67
CA PRO A 113 8.26 -30.01 -5.66
C PRO A 113 9.47 -29.08 -5.45
N ASN A 114 10.66 -29.56 -5.81
CA ASN A 114 11.92 -28.83 -5.72
C ASN A 114 12.17 -27.85 -6.88
N LYS A 115 11.37 -27.87 -7.95
CA LYS A 115 11.55 -26.98 -9.11
C LYS A 115 10.85 -25.64 -8.89
N PHE A 116 11.47 -24.57 -9.39
CA PHE A 116 10.96 -23.20 -9.35
C PHE A 116 11.40 -22.45 -10.61
N LEU A 117 10.70 -21.36 -10.90
CA LEU A 117 11.04 -20.43 -11.97
C LEU A 117 11.76 -19.22 -11.38
N ASP A 118 12.98 -18.99 -11.83
CA ASP A 118 13.72 -17.75 -11.61
C ASP A 118 14.54 -17.44 -12.87
N PRO A 119 14.19 -16.38 -13.64
CA PRO A 119 14.94 -16.01 -14.84
C PRO A 119 16.44 -15.77 -14.61
N LYS A 120 16.84 -15.53 -13.34
CA LYS A 120 18.22 -15.26 -12.95
C LYS A 120 19.00 -16.52 -12.52
N SER A 121 18.35 -17.69 -12.44
CA SER A 121 18.96 -18.94 -11.97
C SER A 121 19.18 -19.95 -13.08
N SER A 122 20.35 -20.60 -13.10
CA SER A 122 20.65 -21.72 -14.00
C SER A 122 19.86 -23.01 -13.66
N GLU A 123 19.29 -23.09 -12.46
CA GLU A 123 18.47 -24.22 -12.00
C GLU A 123 16.97 -24.05 -12.31
N SER A 124 16.60 -22.93 -12.94
CA SER A 124 15.22 -22.58 -13.33
C SER A 124 14.68 -23.56 -14.36
N ALA A 125 13.65 -24.29 -13.99
CA ALA A 125 12.98 -25.23 -14.88
C ALA A 125 11.53 -25.45 -14.43
N LEU A 126 10.66 -25.72 -15.41
CA LEU A 126 9.30 -26.17 -15.14
C LEU A 126 9.31 -27.57 -14.52
N PRO A 127 8.37 -27.86 -13.59
CA PRO A 127 8.09 -29.24 -13.20
C PRO A 127 7.74 -30.09 -14.42
N LYS A 128 8.09 -31.38 -14.38
CA LYS A 128 7.74 -32.34 -15.43
C LYS A 128 6.25 -32.23 -15.83
N TYR A 129 6.01 -32.10 -17.13
CA TYR A 129 4.69 -32.00 -17.78
C TYR A 129 3.87 -30.75 -17.43
N SER A 130 4.44 -29.80 -16.69
CA SER A 130 3.79 -28.52 -16.40
C SER A 130 3.63 -27.68 -17.66
N ASN A 131 2.48 -27.02 -17.80
CA ASN A 131 2.26 -25.99 -18.82
C ASN A 131 2.76 -24.59 -18.37
N GLY A 132 3.26 -24.46 -17.13
CA GLY A 132 3.83 -23.24 -16.58
C GLY A 132 2.81 -22.21 -16.06
N GLY A 133 1.51 -22.52 -16.08
CA GLY A 133 0.46 -21.67 -15.53
C GLY A 133 0.53 -21.55 -14.00
N ARG A 134 0.08 -20.42 -13.45
CA ARG A 134 -0.05 -20.23 -11.99
C ARG A 134 -1.13 -21.17 -11.45
N ASP A 135 -0.80 -21.86 -10.35
CA ASP A 135 -1.73 -22.75 -9.66
C ASP A 135 -1.49 -22.67 -8.14
N ASP A 136 -2.29 -21.84 -7.46
CA ASP A 136 -2.20 -21.69 -6.01
C ASP A 136 -2.90 -22.86 -5.27
N LEU A 137 -3.81 -23.58 -5.95
CA LEU A 137 -4.54 -24.70 -5.37
C LEU A 137 -3.63 -25.92 -5.21
N ILE A 138 -2.81 -26.25 -6.21
CA ILE A 138 -1.90 -27.40 -6.15
C ILE A 138 -0.89 -27.24 -4.99
N GLN A 139 -0.40 -26.02 -4.73
CA GLN A 139 0.43 -25.72 -3.56
C GLN A 139 -0.33 -25.97 -2.26
N THR A 140 -1.57 -25.48 -2.17
CA THR A 140 -2.43 -25.71 -1.01
C THR A 140 -2.68 -27.20 -0.77
N GLN A 141 -2.99 -27.96 -1.83
CA GLN A 141 -3.26 -29.39 -1.74
C GLN A 141 -2.01 -30.20 -1.38
N TYR A 142 -0.83 -29.82 -1.89
CA TYR A 142 0.45 -30.42 -1.48
C TYR A 142 0.66 -30.29 0.03
N LEU A 143 0.52 -29.07 0.57
CA LEU A 143 0.74 -28.82 2.00
C LEU A 143 -0.27 -29.58 2.86
N ARG A 144 -1.54 -29.62 2.44
CA ARG A 144 -2.59 -30.42 3.10
C ARG A 144 -2.27 -31.91 3.05
N ALA A 145 -1.84 -32.45 1.91
CA ALA A 145 -1.51 -33.85 1.75
C ALA A 145 -0.32 -34.26 2.64
N VAL A 146 0.77 -33.49 2.61
CA VAL A 146 1.97 -33.74 3.43
C VAL A 146 1.64 -33.67 4.92
N ARG A 147 0.89 -32.65 5.34
CA ARG A 147 0.47 -32.51 6.74
C ARG A 147 -0.38 -33.70 7.20
N GLN A 148 -1.45 -34.00 6.48
CA GLN A 148 -2.39 -35.07 6.85
C GLN A 148 -1.76 -36.47 6.77
N PHE A 149 -0.78 -36.68 5.89
CA PHE A 149 -0.10 -37.97 5.78
C PHE A 149 0.75 -38.28 7.01
N TRP A 150 1.52 -37.30 7.50
CA TRP A 150 2.40 -37.49 8.65
C TRP A 150 1.70 -37.36 10.00
N GLU A 151 0.52 -36.73 10.06
CA GLU A 151 -0.36 -36.76 11.24
C GLU A 151 -1.11 -38.09 11.40
N ASP A 152 -1.18 -38.92 10.36
CA ASP A 152 -1.77 -40.26 10.44
C ASP A 152 -0.80 -41.22 11.14
N PRO A 153 -1.16 -41.78 12.32
CA PRO A 153 -0.28 -42.69 13.07
C PRO A 153 0.11 -43.96 12.31
N SER A 154 -0.64 -44.35 11.28
CA SER A 154 -0.29 -45.51 10.43
C SER A 154 1.00 -45.28 9.62
N ASN A 155 1.30 -44.02 9.30
CA ASN A 155 2.48 -43.62 8.52
C ASN A 155 3.65 -43.17 9.41
N ASN A 156 3.36 -42.76 10.66
CA ASN A 156 4.32 -42.11 11.54
C ASN A 156 4.53 -42.93 12.84
N PRO A 157 5.44 -43.93 12.84
CA PRO A 157 5.65 -44.81 13.98
C PRO A 157 6.20 -44.07 15.21
N VAL A 158 5.93 -44.59 16.41
CA VAL A 158 6.43 -44.05 17.68
C VAL A 158 7.73 -44.74 18.06
N SER A 159 8.72 -43.97 18.52
CA SER A 159 9.99 -44.49 19.01
C SER A 159 9.88 -45.03 20.43
N ASP A 160 10.40 -46.24 20.66
CA ASP A 160 10.57 -46.79 22.00
C ASP A 160 11.68 -46.07 22.82
N VAL A 161 12.56 -45.30 22.17
CA VAL A 161 13.68 -44.60 22.82
C VAL A 161 13.24 -43.32 23.51
N TYR A 162 12.39 -42.52 22.84
CA TYR A 162 11.96 -41.21 23.32
C TYR A 162 10.44 -41.05 23.46
N GLY A 163 9.64 -42.07 23.11
CA GLY A 163 8.20 -42.12 23.37
C GLY A 163 7.35 -41.17 22.53
N ALA A 164 7.83 -40.71 21.37
CA ALA A 164 7.07 -39.86 20.45
C ALA A 164 7.27 -40.29 18.98
N GLU A 165 6.48 -39.70 18.09
CA GLU A 165 6.43 -39.99 16.65
C GLU A 165 7.78 -39.79 15.95
N MET A 166 8.00 -40.51 14.85
CA MET A 166 9.18 -40.43 13.99
C MET A 166 9.33 -39.04 13.37
N VAL A 167 8.27 -38.52 12.76
CA VAL A 167 8.19 -37.15 12.23
C VAL A 167 7.48 -36.30 13.27
N ASP A 168 8.13 -35.24 13.74
CA ASP A 168 7.49 -34.29 14.65
C ASP A 168 6.56 -33.37 13.85
N ALA A 169 5.24 -33.63 13.92
CA ALA A 169 4.25 -32.82 13.24
C ALA A 169 4.28 -31.35 13.68
N GLY A 170 4.75 -31.03 14.91
CA GLY A 170 4.94 -29.65 15.34
C GLY A 170 6.11 -28.93 14.66
N ARG A 171 6.97 -29.67 13.94
CA ARG A 171 8.22 -29.17 13.33
C ARG A 171 8.32 -29.51 11.85
N MET A 172 7.27 -29.13 11.13
CA MET A 172 7.21 -29.13 9.66
C MET A 172 7.17 -27.67 9.18
N PHE A 173 8.30 -27.17 8.70
CA PHE A 173 8.45 -25.76 8.32
C PHE A 173 8.22 -25.59 6.82
N VAL A 174 7.26 -24.71 6.47
CA VAL A 174 6.87 -24.51 5.08
C VAL A 174 7.71 -23.43 4.43
N TRP A 175 8.33 -23.77 3.31
CA TRP A 175 8.99 -22.83 2.42
C TRP A 175 7.95 -22.26 1.42
N ALA A 176 7.81 -20.95 1.21
CA ALA A 176 8.63 -19.84 1.72
C ALA A 176 7.73 -18.72 2.26
N TRP A 177 7.50 -18.69 3.57
CA TRP A 177 6.91 -17.50 4.19
C TRP A 177 7.99 -16.42 4.31
N ASP A 178 7.71 -15.23 3.77
CA ASP A 178 8.63 -14.09 3.70
C ASP A 178 8.17 -12.97 4.67
N ALA A 179 9.11 -12.24 5.27
CA ALA A 179 8.78 -11.14 6.17
C ALA A 179 8.32 -9.86 5.43
N ARG A 180 8.54 -9.78 4.11
CA ARG A 180 8.10 -8.65 3.28
C ARG A 180 6.56 -8.54 3.29
N PRO A 181 6.00 -7.34 3.50
CA PRO A 181 4.56 -7.17 3.68
C PRO A 181 3.81 -7.36 2.37
N TYR A 182 2.83 -8.25 2.36
CA TYR A 182 1.86 -8.37 1.26
C TYR A 182 0.76 -7.30 1.41
N PRO A 183 0.26 -6.66 0.33
CA PRO A 183 0.55 -6.93 -1.09
C PRO A 183 1.74 -6.15 -1.67
N PHE A 184 2.35 -5.23 -0.89
CA PHE A 184 3.50 -4.44 -1.35
C PHE A 184 4.58 -5.33 -1.92
N PHE A 185 4.87 -6.45 -1.28
CA PHE A 185 5.56 -7.54 -1.92
C PHE A 185 4.53 -8.57 -2.40
N PRO A 186 4.46 -8.87 -3.70
CA PRO A 186 5.43 -8.54 -4.75
C PRO A 186 5.21 -7.20 -5.51
N GLY A 187 4.15 -6.44 -5.22
CA GLY A 187 3.66 -5.35 -6.08
C GLY A 187 4.48 -4.05 -6.20
N ASP A 188 5.40 -3.76 -5.28
CA ASP A 188 6.25 -2.55 -5.25
C ASP A 188 7.61 -2.85 -5.88
N GLY A 189 7.63 -2.81 -7.21
CA GLY A 189 8.83 -2.98 -8.02
C GLY A 189 9.88 -1.87 -7.83
N SER A 190 9.57 -0.79 -7.10
CA SER A 190 10.56 0.25 -6.78
C SER A 190 11.49 -0.15 -5.63
N VAL A 191 11.04 -1.07 -4.78
CA VAL A 191 11.79 -1.60 -3.62
C VAL A 191 12.38 -2.97 -3.91
N TRP A 192 11.64 -3.86 -4.59
CA TRP A 192 12.05 -5.26 -4.83
C TRP A 192 12.14 -5.59 -6.32
N SER A 193 13.09 -6.45 -6.70
CA SER A 193 13.37 -6.81 -8.11
C SER A 193 13.08 -8.26 -8.48
N ASP A 194 12.56 -9.04 -7.52
CA ASP A 194 12.25 -10.46 -7.62
C ASP A 194 10.74 -10.75 -7.55
N GLY A 195 9.90 -9.71 -7.61
CA GLY A 195 8.43 -9.84 -7.53
C GLY A 195 7.82 -10.73 -8.61
N GLU A 196 8.40 -10.76 -9.82
CA GLU A 196 7.93 -11.61 -10.93
C GLU A 196 7.95 -13.11 -10.62
N ASN A 197 8.80 -13.54 -9.69
CA ASN A 197 8.91 -14.94 -9.28
C ASN A 197 7.77 -15.37 -8.34
N TYR A 198 7.07 -14.42 -7.69
CA TYR A 198 5.99 -14.72 -6.74
C TYR A 198 4.90 -15.59 -7.36
N ALA A 199 4.38 -15.16 -8.52
CA ALA A 199 3.17 -15.72 -9.13
C ALA A 199 3.27 -17.23 -9.38
N ARG A 200 4.48 -17.78 -9.57
CA ARG A 200 4.74 -19.19 -9.85
C ARG A 200 5.79 -19.82 -8.93
N GLY A 201 6.14 -19.16 -7.82
CA GLY A 201 7.13 -19.60 -6.85
C GLY A 201 6.51 -20.24 -5.61
N HIS A 202 7.36 -20.58 -4.63
CA HIS A 202 6.97 -21.20 -3.35
C HIS A 202 6.41 -20.23 -2.31
N TRP A 203 6.41 -18.92 -2.57
CA TRP A 203 6.03 -17.91 -1.59
C TRP A 203 4.59 -18.09 -1.09
N LEU A 204 4.40 -17.88 0.21
CA LEU A 204 3.11 -18.07 0.89
C LEU A 204 2.40 -16.76 1.23
N ASN A 205 3.12 -15.64 1.21
CA ASN A 205 2.60 -14.30 1.46
C ASN A 205 1.34 -14.07 0.63
N GLY A 206 0.23 -13.61 1.24
CA GLY A 206 -1.07 -13.44 0.56
C GLY A 206 -1.81 -14.74 0.24
N ARG A 207 -1.12 -15.83 -0.12
CA ARG A 207 -1.73 -17.13 -0.44
C ARG A 207 -2.22 -17.89 0.78
N SER A 208 -1.48 -17.84 1.88
CA SER A 208 -1.77 -18.62 3.10
C SER A 208 -3.09 -18.26 3.77
N THR A 209 -3.69 -17.12 3.42
CA THR A 209 -4.99 -16.67 3.94
C THR A 209 -6.17 -17.14 3.09
N SER A 210 -5.91 -17.69 1.89
CA SER A 210 -6.95 -18.18 0.99
C SER A 210 -7.62 -19.45 1.53
N ARG A 211 -8.86 -19.71 1.11
CA ARG A 211 -9.65 -20.89 1.48
C ARG A 211 -9.87 -21.80 0.28
N THR A 212 -10.02 -23.10 0.51
CA THR A 212 -10.45 -24.00 -0.57
C THR A 212 -11.92 -23.75 -0.90
N LEU A 213 -12.28 -23.86 -2.17
CA LEU A 213 -13.66 -23.74 -2.63
C LEU A 213 -14.57 -24.75 -1.93
N ALA A 214 -14.11 -26.01 -1.79
CA ALA A 214 -14.78 -27.04 -1.00
C ALA A 214 -15.10 -26.57 0.43
N GLY A 215 -14.13 -25.96 1.12
CA GLY A 215 -14.34 -25.45 2.48
C GLY A 215 -15.37 -24.34 2.55
N VAL A 216 -15.34 -23.38 1.63
CA VAL A 216 -16.30 -22.27 1.57
C VAL A 216 -17.72 -22.76 1.26
N VAL A 217 -17.86 -23.68 0.30
CA VAL A 217 -19.17 -24.27 -0.05
C VAL A 217 -19.74 -25.07 1.11
N SER A 218 -18.93 -25.91 1.76
CA SER A 218 -19.35 -26.67 2.94
C SER A 218 -19.80 -25.75 4.08
N ASP A 219 -19.11 -24.63 4.31
CA ASP A 219 -19.47 -23.65 5.34
C ASP A 219 -20.80 -22.94 5.05
N ILE A 220 -21.05 -22.56 3.79
CA ILE A 220 -22.33 -21.97 3.36
C ILE A 220 -23.48 -22.98 3.52
N CYS A 221 -23.30 -24.23 3.11
CA CYS A 221 -24.29 -25.29 3.27
C CYS A 221 -24.58 -25.57 4.75
N GLY A 222 -23.54 -25.71 5.57
CA GLY A 222 -23.66 -25.93 7.01
C GLY A 222 -24.41 -24.80 7.71
N SER A 223 -24.11 -23.55 7.36
CA SER A 223 -24.80 -22.36 7.87
C SER A 223 -26.29 -22.31 7.48
N ALA A 224 -26.66 -22.93 6.35
CA ALA A 224 -28.04 -23.08 5.89
C ALA A 224 -28.74 -24.34 6.46
N GLY A 225 -28.05 -25.14 7.27
CA GLY A 225 -28.56 -26.38 7.85
C GLY A 225 -28.50 -27.61 6.93
N VAL A 226 -27.80 -27.52 5.79
CA VAL A 226 -27.61 -28.64 4.85
C VAL A 226 -26.27 -29.30 5.13
N THR A 227 -26.32 -30.51 5.70
CA THR A 227 -25.11 -31.23 6.17
C THR A 227 -24.75 -32.43 5.31
N ASP A 228 -25.70 -33.02 4.59
CA ASP A 228 -25.49 -34.11 3.64
C ASP A 228 -24.94 -33.57 2.30
N VAL A 229 -23.68 -33.12 2.33
CA VAL A 229 -22.96 -32.53 1.20
C VAL A 229 -21.63 -33.25 0.92
N GLU A 230 -21.29 -33.42 -0.35
CA GLU A 230 -20.01 -33.97 -0.78
C GLU A 230 -19.26 -32.92 -1.62
N THR A 231 -18.03 -32.59 -1.21
CA THR A 231 -17.20 -31.54 -1.85
C THR A 231 -15.80 -32.01 -2.23
N ASP A 232 -15.53 -33.32 -2.14
CA ASP A 232 -14.19 -33.90 -2.39
C ASP A 232 -13.71 -33.72 -3.84
N ARG A 233 -14.64 -33.54 -4.78
CA ARG A 233 -14.36 -33.28 -6.20
C ARG A 233 -14.51 -31.81 -6.58
N LEU A 234 -14.54 -30.92 -5.59
CA LEU A 234 -14.65 -29.49 -5.77
C LEU A 234 -13.30 -28.80 -5.51
N PHE A 235 -12.64 -28.45 -6.60
CA PHE A 235 -11.32 -27.86 -6.69
C PHE A 235 -11.43 -26.37 -7.03
N GLY A 236 -10.82 -25.53 -6.21
CA GLY A 236 -10.71 -24.10 -6.42
C GLY A 236 -10.11 -23.42 -5.20
N ILE A 237 -9.55 -22.23 -5.39
CA ILE A 237 -9.01 -21.39 -4.33
C ILE A 237 -9.83 -20.09 -4.26
N VAL A 238 -10.35 -19.78 -3.08
CA VAL A 238 -11.14 -18.57 -2.80
C VAL A 238 -10.26 -17.61 -1.99
N ARG A 239 -9.81 -16.53 -2.62
CA ARG A 239 -8.95 -15.52 -2.00
C ARG A 239 -9.71 -14.59 -1.06
N GLY A 240 -10.91 -14.21 -1.48
CA GLY A 240 -11.84 -13.38 -0.75
C GLY A 240 -13.23 -13.53 -1.33
N PHE A 241 -14.24 -13.61 -0.47
CA PHE A 241 -15.64 -13.70 -0.86
C PHE A 241 -16.49 -12.99 0.19
N THR A 242 -17.27 -12.00 -0.25
CA THR A 242 -18.14 -11.23 0.65
C THR A 242 -19.57 -11.27 0.11
N PRO A 243 -20.42 -12.21 0.57
CA PRO A 243 -21.82 -12.25 0.16
C PRO A 243 -22.50 -10.90 0.37
N ALA A 244 -23.41 -10.53 -0.55
CA ALA A 244 -24.22 -9.34 -0.37
C ALA A 244 -25.06 -9.44 0.94
N PRO A 245 -25.24 -8.34 1.69
CA PRO A 245 -26.07 -8.35 2.89
C PRO A 245 -27.48 -8.91 2.61
N GLY A 246 -27.89 -9.92 3.37
CA GLY A 246 -29.19 -10.59 3.19
C GLY A 246 -29.28 -11.59 2.04
N ALA A 247 -28.19 -11.88 1.33
CA ALA A 247 -28.17 -12.92 0.30
C ALA A 247 -28.37 -14.31 0.92
N GLY A 248 -29.30 -15.10 0.36
CA GLY A 248 -29.49 -16.50 0.75
C GLY A 248 -28.34 -17.40 0.31
N ALA A 249 -28.25 -18.60 0.91
CA ALA A 249 -27.20 -19.57 0.63
C ALA A 249 -27.11 -19.94 -0.86
N ARG A 250 -28.24 -20.18 -1.53
CA ARG A 250 -28.29 -20.46 -2.97
C ARG A 250 -27.69 -19.34 -3.82
N ALA A 251 -28.02 -18.08 -3.53
CA ALA A 251 -27.49 -16.94 -4.28
C ALA A 251 -25.97 -16.79 -4.08
N SER A 252 -25.50 -17.03 -2.86
CA SER A 252 -24.07 -17.03 -2.53
C SER A 252 -23.32 -18.15 -3.26
N LEU A 253 -23.87 -19.37 -3.26
CA LEU A 253 -23.32 -20.51 -3.99
C LEU A 253 -23.29 -20.26 -5.50
N GLN A 254 -24.33 -19.64 -6.08
CA GLN A 254 -24.39 -19.37 -7.52
C GLN A 254 -23.16 -18.58 -8.01
N ASN A 255 -22.73 -17.55 -7.27
CA ASN A 255 -21.55 -16.77 -7.63
C ASN A 255 -20.28 -17.62 -7.66
N LEU A 256 -20.12 -18.52 -6.68
CA LEU A 256 -18.99 -19.46 -6.63
C LEU A 256 -19.06 -20.47 -7.78
N LEU A 257 -20.20 -21.12 -7.98
CA LEU A 257 -20.39 -22.16 -9.00
C LEU A 257 -20.15 -21.62 -10.42
N LEU A 258 -20.64 -20.42 -10.73
CA LEU A 258 -20.41 -19.76 -12.01
C LEU A 258 -18.93 -19.40 -12.23
N THR A 259 -18.25 -18.90 -11.20
CA THR A 259 -16.85 -18.45 -11.28
C THR A 259 -15.90 -19.64 -11.44
N TYR A 260 -16.08 -20.72 -10.69
CA TYR A 260 -15.19 -21.88 -10.71
C TYR A 260 -15.62 -22.99 -11.68
N GLY A 261 -16.69 -22.76 -12.45
CA GLY A 261 -17.21 -23.74 -13.43
C GLY A 261 -17.59 -25.04 -12.74
N ALA A 262 -18.39 -24.96 -11.67
CA ALA A 262 -18.80 -26.10 -10.87
C ALA A 262 -20.31 -26.31 -10.90
N ASP A 263 -20.72 -27.55 -10.70
CA ASP A 263 -22.12 -27.94 -10.62
C ASP A 263 -22.46 -28.40 -9.20
N ALA A 264 -23.70 -28.12 -8.78
CA ALA A 264 -24.32 -28.65 -7.57
C ALA A 264 -25.40 -29.63 -8.01
N ILE A 265 -25.20 -30.90 -7.70
CA ILE A 265 -26.00 -32.01 -8.24
C ILE A 265 -26.56 -32.82 -7.08
N GLU A 266 -27.81 -33.24 -7.17
CA GLU A 266 -28.40 -34.17 -6.21
C GLU A 266 -28.12 -35.62 -6.64
N ARG A 267 -27.69 -36.44 -5.68
CA ARG A 267 -27.48 -37.89 -5.82
C ARG A 267 -27.87 -38.57 -4.51
N ASP A 268 -28.86 -39.46 -4.57
CA ASP A 268 -29.29 -40.31 -3.45
C ASP A 268 -29.54 -39.55 -2.12
N GLY A 269 -30.13 -38.37 -2.20
CA GLY A 269 -30.44 -37.50 -1.08
C GLY A 269 -29.31 -36.56 -0.65
N LYS A 270 -28.15 -36.62 -1.31
CA LYS A 270 -26.98 -35.78 -1.01
C LYS A 270 -26.74 -34.74 -2.09
N LEU A 271 -26.23 -33.57 -1.70
CA LEU A 271 -25.74 -32.58 -2.66
C LEU A 271 -24.25 -32.80 -2.93
N VAL A 272 -23.95 -33.24 -4.15
CA VAL A 272 -22.59 -33.45 -4.65
C VAL A 272 -22.15 -32.21 -5.43
N PHE A 273 -21.09 -31.57 -4.97
CA PHE A 273 -20.45 -30.46 -5.65
C PHE A 273 -19.18 -30.93 -6.36
N ARG A 274 -19.07 -30.64 -7.65
CA ARG A 274 -17.90 -30.99 -8.45
C ARG A 274 -17.62 -29.94 -9.53
N ASN A 275 -16.35 -29.71 -9.88
CA ASN A 275 -16.05 -28.94 -11.09
C ASN A 275 -16.59 -29.68 -12.32
N ARG A 276 -16.99 -28.92 -13.32
CA ARG A 276 -17.37 -29.44 -14.63
C ARG A 276 -16.16 -30.11 -15.27
N SER A 277 -16.40 -31.30 -15.82
CA SER A 277 -15.39 -32.06 -16.54
C SER A 277 -16.06 -32.88 -17.62
N VAL A 278 -15.36 -33.07 -18.72
CA VAL A 278 -15.80 -33.87 -19.88
C VAL A 278 -15.02 -35.19 -19.95
N ARG A 279 -14.34 -35.58 -18.86
CA ARG A 279 -13.53 -36.81 -18.80
C ARG A 279 -14.43 -38.05 -18.79
N SER A 280 -14.09 -39.01 -19.63
CA SER A 280 -14.75 -40.33 -19.75
C SER A 280 -16.27 -40.28 -19.95
N PRO A 281 -16.76 -39.62 -21.01
CA PRO A 281 -18.19 -39.53 -21.27
C PRO A 281 -18.78 -40.92 -21.58
N GLN A 282 -19.97 -41.21 -21.04
CA GLN A 282 -20.67 -42.45 -21.33
C GLN A 282 -21.18 -42.43 -22.78
N ILE A 283 -21.00 -43.52 -23.52
CA ILE A 283 -21.45 -43.60 -24.91
C ILE A 283 -22.95 -43.91 -24.91
N VAL A 284 -23.73 -43.07 -25.56
CA VAL A 284 -25.17 -43.30 -25.80
C VAL A 284 -25.37 -43.59 -27.28
N THR A 285 -25.87 -44.77 -27.57
CA THR A 285 -26.20 -45.26 -28.91
C THR A 285 -27.72 -45.31 -29.10
N LEU A 286 -28.17 -45.58 -30.33
CA LEU A 286 -29.60 -45.69 -30.62
C LEU A 286 -30.30 -46.78 -29.79
N ASP A 287 -29.59 -47.87 -29.49
CA ASP A 287 -30.13 -49.01 -28.74
C ASP A 287 -30.33 -48.71 -27.25
N ASP A 288 -29.68 -47.65 -26.74
CA ASP A 288 -29.81 -47.19 -25.36
C ASP A 288 -31.02 -46.26 -25.16
N LEU A 289 -31.59 -45.75 -26.26
CA LEU A 289 -32.67 -44.78 -26.23
C LEU A 289 -34.03 -45.47 -26.09
N ALA A 290 -34.93 -44.83 -25.36
CA ALA A 290 -36.31 -45.26 -25.23
C ALA A 290 -37.22 -44.42 -26.15
N SER A 291 -38.18 -45.08 -26.80
CA SER A 291 -39.10 -44.42 -27.72
C SER A 291 -40.38 -43.99 -26.99
N GLY A 292 -40.70 -42.70 -27.05
CA GLY A 292 -42.02 -42.17 -26.70
C GLY A 292 -42.96 -42.19 -27.91
N GLU A 293 -44.28 -42.23 -27.70
CA GLU A 293 -45.25 -42.20 -28.81
C GLU A 293 -45.02 -40.99 -29.73
N GLY A 294 -44.59 -41.25 -30.98
CA GLY A 294 -44.49 -40.24 -32.04
C GLY A 294 -43.26 -39.31 -32.02
N ALA A 295 -42.27 -39.55 -31.15
CA ALA A 295 -41.08 -38.71 -31.05
C ALA A 295 -39.90 -39.23 -31.90
N SER A 296 -39.03 -38.34 -32.38
CA SER A 296 -37.71 -38.74 -32.87
C SER A 296 -36.89 -39.31 -31.71
N ALA A 297 -36.02 -40.29 -31.99
CA ALA A 297 -35.18 -40.91 -30.96
C ALA A 297 -34.31 -39.86 -30.22
N ILE A 298 -33.89 -38.82 -30.94
CA ILE A 298 -33.21 -37.66 -30.40
C ILE A 298 -33.68 -36.39 -31.14
N ALA A 299 -33.85 -35.29 -30.40
CA ALA A 299 -34.13 -33.96 -30.94
C ALA A 299 -32.96 -33.04 -30.61
N CYS A 300 -32.44 -32.32 -31.61
CA CYS A 300 -31.36 -31.36 -31.43
C CYS A 300 -31.87 -29.95 -31.75
N THR A 301 -31.60 -29.00 -30.85
CA THR A 301 -31.96 -27.60 -31.01
C THR A 301 -30.70 -26.76 -30.95
N ARG A 302 -30.55 -25.83 -31.89
CA ARG A 302 -29.45 -24.86 -31.90
C ARG A 302 -29.98 -23.45 -31.66
N ALA A 303 -29.49 -22.78 -30.63
CA ALA A 303 -29.90 -21.41 -30.31
C ALA A 303 -29.51 -20.41 -31.43
N PRO A 304 -30.34 -19.37 -31.70
CA PRO A 304 -30.06 -18.35 -32.71
C PRO A 304 -28.77 -17.57 -32.43
N GLU A 305 -28.05 -17.19 -33.49
CA GLU A 305 -26.80 -16.43 -33.35
C GLU A 305 -27.00 -15.04 -32.74
N ALA A 306 -28.15 -14.40 -32.98
CA ALA A 306 -28.48 -13.07 -32.45
C ALA A 306 -28.67 -13.03 -30.92
N GLU A 307 -28.86 -14.19 -30.27
CA GLU A 307 -29.04 -14.31 -28.82
C GLU A 307 -27.71 -14.59 -28.09
N ILE A 308 -26.63 -14.87 -28.82
CA ILE A 308 -25.30 -15.03 -28.23
C ILE A 308 -24.69 -13.65 -28.03
N SER A 309 -24.22 -13.38 -26.82
CA SER A 309 -23.38 -12.22 -26.59
C SER A 309 -21.97 -12.47 -27.13
N GLY A 310 -21.51 -11.56 -27.99
CA GLY A 310 -20.15 -11.59 -28.52
C GLY A 310 -19.08 -11.04 -27.58
N ARG A 311 -19.52 -10.44 -26.47
CA ARG A 311 -18.68 -9.81 -25.46
C ARG A 311 -19.18 -10.10 -24.06
N VAL A 312 -18.35 -10.75 -23.27
CA VAL A 312 -18.65 -11.03 -21.86
C VAL A 312 -17.77 -10.16 -20.98
N ARG A 313 -18.37 -9.49 -20.00
CA ARG A 313 -17.71 -8.63 -19.00
C ARG A 313 -17.93 -9.17 -17.60
N LEU A 314 -16.87 -9.15 -16.81
CA LEU A 314 -16.90 -9.48 -15.39
C LEU A 314 -16.37 -8.33 -14.55
N GLY A 315 -17.18 -7.83 -13.61
CA GLY A 315 -16.74 -6.96 -12.51
C GLY A 315 -16.32 -7.78 -11.28
N PHE A 316 -15.19 -7.44 -10.68
CA PHE A 316 -14.60 -8.14 -9.53
C PHE A 316 -13.73 -7.20 -8.68
N VAL A 317 -13.32 -7.65 -7.49
CA VAL A 317 -12.35 -6.93 -6.64
C VAL A 317 -10.95 -7.47 -6.94
N GLU A 318 -10.00 -6.62 -7.29
CA GLU A 318 -8.65 -7.06 -7.66
C GLU A 318 -7.83 -7.53 -6.44
N ALA A 319 -7.32 -8.76 -6.51
CA ALA A 319 -6.36 -9.31 -5.55
C ALA A 319 -4.94 -8.73 -5.77
N ASP A 320 -4.01 -9.04 -4.86
CA ASP A 320 -2.59 -8.67 -4.99
C ASP A 320 -2.35 -7.12 -5.07
N ALA A 321 -3.34 -6.27 -4.72
CA ALA A 321 -3.32 -4.80 -4.81
C ALA A 321 -4.12 -4.10 -3.69
N ASP A 322 -4.56 -2.85 -3.90
CA ASP A 322 -5.37 -2.04 -2.97
C ASP A 322 -6.87 -2.44 -2.93
N TYR A 323 -7.22 -3.63 -3.44
CA TYR A 323 -8.60 -4.16 -3.48
C TYR A 323 -9.61 -3.25 -4.20
N GLU A 324 -9.17 -2.63 -5.30
CA GLU A 324 -10.03 -1.82 -6.17
C GLU A 324 -11.02 -2.69 -6.96
N VAL A 325 -12.19 -2.15 -7.29
CA VAL A 325 -13.12 -2.78 -8.23
C VAL A 325 -12.59 -2.62 -9.65
N ARG A 326 -12.45 -3.73 -10.37
CA ARG A 326 -12.00 -3.77 -11.77
C ARG A 326 -12.97 -4.58 -12.63
N SER A 327 -12.81 -4.44 -13.94
CA SER A 327 -13.53 -5.26 -14.92
C SER A 327 -12.63 -5.77 -16.03
N VAL A 328 -12.94 -6.96 -16.54
CA VAL A 328 -12.27 -7.59 -17.68
C VAL A 328 -13.29 -8.07 -18.71
N ASP A 329 -12.90 -8.04 -19.98
CA ASP A 329 -13.77 -8.37 -21.11
C ASP A 329 -13.16 -9.41 -22.03
N ALA A 330 -13.91 -10.46 -22.38
CA ALA A 330 -13.60 -11.33 -23.51
C ALA A 330 -14.45 -10.96 -24.72
N ILE A 331 -13.83 -10.86 -25.90
CA ILE A 331 -14.50 -10.54 -27.18
C ILE A 331 -14.10 -11.61 -28.19
N PHE A 332 -15.07 -12.15 -28.93
CA PHE A 332 -14.79 -13.12 -29.98
C PHE A 332 -14.17 -12.42 -31.22
N PRO A 333 -13.10 -12.95 -31.84
CA PRO A 333 -12.33 -12.23 -32.87
C PRO A 333 -13.11 -11.81 -34.13
N ASP A 334 -14.07 -12.62 -34.59
CA ASP A 334 -14.80 -12.40 -35.85
C ASP A 334 -16.09 -11.58 -35.68
N GLU A 335 -16.29 -10.97 -34.52
CA GLU A 335 -17.58 -10.38 -34.15
C GLU A 335 -17.63 -8.86 -34.38
N ALA A 336 -18.62 -8.40 -35.15
CA ALA A 336 -18.81 -6.99 -35.51
C ALA A 336 -19.95 -6.29 -34.73
N SER A 337 -20.59 -6.94 -33.73
CA SER A 337 -21.87 -6.50 -33.14
C SER A 337 -21.94 -6.47 -31.59
N VAL A 338 -23.08 -5.95 -31.09
CA VAL A 338 -23.32 -4.96 -30.00
C VAL A 338 -23.74 -5.57 -28.65
N GLY A 339 -23.95 -6.88 -28.55
CA GLY A 339 -24.49 -7.53 -27.34
C GLY A 339 -23.43 -7.74 -26.25
N LEU A 340 -23.54 -7.00 -25.13
CA LEU A 340 -22.70 -7.14 -23.93
C LEU A 340 -23.46 -7.93 -22.85
N ALA A 341 -22.91 -9.07 -22.44
CA ALA A 341 -23.32 -9.77 -21.23
C ALA A 341 -22.42 -9.36 -20.07
N GLU A 342 -22.97 -8.68 -19.08
CA GLU A 342 -22.23 -8.18 -17.91
C GLU A 342 -22.66 -8.93 -16.65
N SER A 343 -21.70 -9.29 -15.81
CA SER A 343 -21.93 -9.88 -14.51
C SER A 343 -20.93 -9.34 -13.51
N GLU A 344 -21.34 -9.24 -12.26
CA GLU A 344 -20.48 -8.85 -11.15
C GLU A 344 -20.45 -9.98 -10.13
N VAL A 345 -19.26 -10.32 -9.63
CA VAL A 345 -19.09 -11.33 -8.59
C VAL A 345 -18.46 -10.68 -7.36
N PRO A 346 -18.97 -10.98 -6.15
CA PRO A 346 -18.42 -10.41 -4.92
C PRO A 346 -17.21 -11.24 -4.43
N LEU A 347 -16.32 -11.55 -5.38
CA LEU A 347 -15.09 -12.33 -5.19
C LEU A 347 -13.88 -11.44 -5.41
N THR A 348 -12.85 -11.71 -4.63
CA THR A 348 -11.52 -11.16 -4.89
C THR A 348 -10.79 -12.12 -5.82
N LEU A 349 -10.42 -11.63 -7.01
CA LEU A 349 -9.74 -12.40 -8.06
C LEU A 349 -8.50 -11.65 -8.54
N THR A 350 -7.49 -12.39 -9.00
CA THR A 350 -6.42 -11.80 -9.82
C THR A 350 -6.96 -11.47 -11.21
N SER A 351 -6.33 -10.52 -11.90
CA SER A 351 -6.69 -10.18 -13.28
C SER A 351 -6.61 -11.39 -14.24
N GLY A 352 -5.67 -12.32 -14.00
CA GLY A 352 -5.54 -13.57 -14.76
C GLY A 352 -6.70 -14.54 -14.51
N GLU A 353 -7.09 -14.74 -13.24
CA GLU A 353 -8.26 -15.56 -12.88
C GLU A 353 -9.54 -14.99 -13.48
N ALA A 354 -9.78 -13.68 -13.35
CA ALA A 354 -10.96 -13.02 -13.91
C ALA A 354 -10.99 -13.16 -15.44
N ARG A 355 -9.83 -13.03 -16.11
CA ARG A 355 -9.70 -13.25 -17.55
C ARG A 355 -10.05 -14.68 -17.95
N GLY A 356 -9.52 -15.67 -17.25
CA GLY A 356 -9.83 -17.07 -17.48
C GLY A 356 -11.33 -17.38 -17.33
N VAL A 357 -12.02 -16.71 -16.39
CA VAL A 357 -13.47 -16.84 -16.21
C VAL A 357 -14.24 -16.30 -17.40
N VAL A 358 -13.94 -15.09 -17.89
CA VAL A 358 -14.68 -14.51 -19.04
C VAL A 358 -14.38 -15.23 -20.35
N ASP A 359 -13.14 -15.71 -20.56
CA ASP A 359 -12.79 -16.51 -21.73
C ASP A 359 -13.54 -17.86 -21.71
N ARG A 360 -13.65 -18.49 -20.53
CA ARG A 360 -14.46 -19.69 -20.32
C ARG A 360 -15.93 -19.42 -20.57
N TRP A 361 -16.53 -18.38 -20.01
CA TRP A 361 -17.94 -18.05 -20.20
C TRP A 361 -18.28 -17.76 -21.66
N LEU A 362 -17.42 -17.03 -22.37
CA LEU A 362 -17.60 -16.76 -23.80
C LEU A 362 -17.57 -18.06 -24.62
N SER A 363 -16.66 -18.98 -24.30
CA SER A 363 -16.56 -20.29 -24.94
C SER A 363 -17.75 -21.20 -24.60
N GLU A 364 -18.13 -21.30 -23.33
CA GLU A 364 -19.29 -22.06 -22.85
C GLU A 364 -20.57 -21.57 -23.52
N ALA A 365 -20.85 -20.27 -23.55
CA ALA A 365 -22.07 -19.72 -24.15
C ALA A 365 -22.19 -20.06 -25.65
N ARG A 366 -21.07 -20.12 -26.37
CA ARG A 366 -21.03 -20.47 -27.80
C ARG A 366 -21.19 -21.95 -28.06
N VAL A 367 -20.61 -22.81 -27.21
CA VAL A 367 -20.71 -24.27 -27.31
C VAL A 367 -22.07 -24.77 -26.85
N ALA A 368 -22.59 -24.21 -25.75
CA ALA A 368 -23.88 -24.55 -25.15
C ALA A 368 -25.11 -24.16 -26.00
N ARG A 369 -24.91 -23.63 -27.20
CA ARG A 369 -25.96 -23.39 -28.18
C ARG A 369 -26.65 -24.66 -28.65
N ASP A 370 -25.90 -25.75 -28.73
CA ASP A 370 -26.40 -27.04 -29.18
C ASP A 370 -26.98 -27.78 -27.96
N MET A 371 -28.28 -28.04 -27.99
CA MET A 371 -29.00 -28.78 -26.96
C MET A 371 -29.56 -30.07 -27.57
N ALA A 372 -29.51 -31.16 -26.82
CA ALA A 372 -30.08 -32.44 -27.18
C ALA A 372 -31.19 -32.82 -26.18
N ALA A 373 -32.32 -33.26 -26.70
CA ALA A 373 -33.42 -33.83 -25.93
C ALA A 373 -33.68 -35.27 -26.40
N PHE A 374 -33.69 -36.22 -25.46
CA PHE A 374 -33.91 -37.63 -25.75
C PHE A 374 -34.50 -38.33 -24.52
N ALA A 375 -34.92 -39.57 -24.68
CA ALA A 375 -35.47 -40.37 -23.60
C ALA A 375 -34.64 -41.62 -23.36
N LEU A 376 -34.48 -41.99 -22.09
CA LEU A 376 -33.79 -43.19 -21.64
C LEU A 376 -34.76 -44.12 -20.89
N PRO A 377 -34.54 -45.45 -20.91
CA PRO A 377 -35.33 -46.38 -20.13
C PRO A 377 -35.06 -46.20 -18.63
N PRO A 378 -36.00 -46.60 -17.74
CA PRO A 378 -35.79 -46.57 -16.29
C PRO A 378 -34.56 -47.35 -15.81
N SER A 379 -34.10 -48.33 -16.59
CA SER A 379 -32.89 -49.12 -16.30
C SER A 379 -31.57 -48.38 -16.53
N SER A 380 -31.60 -47.17 -17.10
CA SER A 380 -30.40 -46.36 -17.27
C SER A 380 -29.97 -45.72 -15.95
N ASP A 381 -28.68 -45.77 -15.64
CA ASP A 381 -28.11 -45.11 -14.45
C ASP A 381 -27.75 -43.63 -14.67
N LEU A 382 -27.90 -43.13 -15.90
CA LEU A 382 -27.57 -41.74 -16.25
C LEU A 382 -28.47 -40.74 -15.50
N SER A 383 -27.85 -39.69 -14.97
CA SER A 383 -28.50 -38.70 -14.11
C SER A 383 -28.01 -37.28 -14.39
N ALA A 384 -28.69 -36.27 -13.81
CA ALA A 384 -28.37 -34.86 -14.03
C ALA A 384 -26.90 -34.54 -13.66
N GLY A 385 -26.17 -33.85 -14.53
CA GLY A 385 -24.76 -33.52 -14.39
C GLY A 385 -23.80 -34.54 -14.98
N ASP A 386 -24.27 -35.72 -15.41
CA ASP A 386 -23.42 -36.69 -16.12
C ASP A 386 -23.16 -36.24 -17.56
N THR A 387 -22.07 -36.71 -18.13
CA THR A 387 -21.65 -36.36 -19.49
C THR A 387 -21.73 -37.57 -20.39
N VAL A 388 -22.38 -37.40 -21.54
CA VAL A 388 -22.61 -38.44 -22.54
C VAL A 388 -21.99 -38.06 -23.87
N ARG A 389 -21.45 -39.04 -24.59
CA ARG A 389 -21.06 -38.91 -25.99
C ARG A 389 -22.17 -39.51 -26.83
N ILE A 390 -22.78 -38.67 -27.66
CA ILE A 390 -23.86 -39.04 -28.55
C ILE A 390 -23.26 -39.20 -29.95
N ASP A 391 -23.54 -40.34 -30.57
CA ASP A 391 -23.16 -40.66 -31.93
C ASP A 391 -24.34 -41.35 -32.64
N VAL A 392 -25.40 -40.57 -32.87
CA VAL A 392 -26.69 -41.07 -33.37
C VAL A 392 -27.23 -40.15 -34.46
N GLY A 393 -27.39 -40.68 -35.68
CA GLY A 393 -27.85 -39.90 -36.83
C GLY A 393 -26.86 -38.78 -37.15
N ASP A 394 -27.37 -37.54 -37.25
CA ASP A 394 -26.55 -36.33 -37.46
C ASP A 394 -26.11 -35.66 -36.14
N VAL A 395 -26.48 -36.23 -34.99
CA VAL A 395 -26.12 -35.69 -33.67
C VAL A 395 -24.83 -36.34 -33.20
N HIS A 396 -23.75 -35.58 -33.28
CA HIS A 396 -22.43 -35.98 -32.83
C HIS A 396 -21.87 -34.97 -31.84
N GLY A 397 -21.34 -35.47 -30.72
CA GLY A 397 -20.62 -34.64 -29.78
C GLY A 397 -20.74 -35.12 -28.35
N THR A 398 -20.25 -34.29 -27.44
CA THR A 398 -20.33 -34.54 -26.01
C THR A 398 -21.29 -33.56 -25.36
N TYR A 399 -22.20 -34.10 -24.55
CA TYR A 399 -23.29 -33.35 -23.94
C TYR A 399 -23.32 -33.64 -22.44
N ARG A 400 -23.50 -32.60 -21.63
CA ARG A 400 -23.80 -32.74 -20.20
C ARG A 400 -25.31 -32.73 -20.01
N ILE A 401 -25.82 -33.67 -19.24
CA ILE A 401 -27.24 -33.73 -18.88
C ILE A 401 -27.55 -32.61 -17.87
N ASP A 402 -28.44 -31.69 -18.19
CA ASP A 402 -28.83 -30.60 -17.27
C ASP A 402 -30.12 -30.93 -16.51
N ARG A 403 -31.09 -31.57 -17.20
CA ARG A 403 -32.37 -31.94 -16.61
C ARG A 403 -32.71 -33.38 -16.89
N VAL A 404 -33.21 -34.05 -15.84
CA VAL A 404 -33.83 -35.38 -15.92
C VAL A 404 -35.22 -35.26 -15.32
N ALA A 405 -36.26 -35.58 -16.10
CA ALA A 405 -37.61 -35.75 -15.59
C ALA A 405 -37.96 -37.24 -15.63
N ASP A 406 -38.13 -37.85 -14.45
CA ASP A 406 -38.47 -39.27 -14.33
C ASP A 406 -39.97 -39.44 -14.06
N GLY A 407 -40.67 -40.04 -15.03
CA GLY A 407 -42.09 -40.39 -14.96
C GLY A 407 -42.37 -41.82 -15.42
N GLY A 408 -41.41 -42.73 -15.28
CA GLY A 408 -41.45 -44.08 -15.89
C GLY A 408 -40.78 -44.16 -17.27
N LEU A 409 -40.43 -43.00 -17.84
CA LEU A 409 -39.50 -42.79 -18.94
C LEU A 409 -38.60 -41.63 -18.50
N LYS A 410 -37.28 -41.77 -18.56
CA LYS A 410 -36.36 -40.71 -18.17
C LYS A 410 -36.21 -39.73 -19.33
N GLN A 411 -36.85 -38.57 -19.25
CA GLN A 411 -36.70 -37.49 -20.23
C GLN A 411 -35.46 -36.68 -19.90
N ILE A 412 -34.56 -36.58 -20.88
CA ILE A 412 -33.24 -35.97 -20.73
C ILE A 412 -33.18 -34.69 -21.56
N GLU A 413 -32.75 -33.61 -20.94
CA GLU A 413 -32.31 -32.38 -21.62
C GLU A 413 -30.82 -32.22 -21.33
N ALA A 414 -30.02 -32.17 -22.40
CA ALA A 414 -28.58 -32.10 -22.33
C ALA A 414 -28.03 -30.95 -23.18
N VAL A 415 -26.93 -30.36 -22.75
CA VAL A 415 -26.27 -29.22 -23.38
C VAL A 415 -24.88 -29.62 -23.85
N ARG A 416 -24.47 -29.17 -25.03
CA ARG A 416 -23.16 -29.50 -25.58
C ARG A 416 -22.04 -28.90 -24.73
N VAL A 417 -20.98 -29.69 -24.54
CA VAL A 417 -19.79 -29.33 -23.76
C VAL A 417 -18.52 -29.82 -24.46
N GLU A 418 -17.39 -29.15 -24.22
CA GLU A 418 -16.09 -29.52 -24.78
C GLU A 418 -15.00 -29.50 -23.71
N ALA A 419 -14.10 -30.49 -23.74
CA ALA A 419 -13.09 -30.68 -22.69
C ALA A 419 -12.11 -29.49 -22.58
N GLY A 420 -11.65 -28.96 -23.73
CA GLY A 420 -10.64 -27.90 -23.77
C GLY A 420 -11.05 -26.59 -23.10
N ILE A 421 -12.33 -26.39 -22.81
CA ILE A 421 -12.85 -25.23 -22.08
C ILE A 421 -12.43 -25.27 -20.60
N TYR A 422 -12.38 -26.45 -19.99
CA TYR A 422 -12.14 -26.62 -18.56
C TYR A 422 -10.69 -26.97 -18.22
N ASP A 423 -9.91 -27.43 -19.19
CA ASP A 423 -8.48 -27.75 -19.05
C ASP A 423 -7.55 -26.57 -19.41
N ALA A 424 -8.11 -25.39 -19.77
CA ALA A 424 -7.34 -24.22 -20.16
C ALA A 424 -6.53 -23.63 -18.99
N ALA A 425 -5.27 -23.29 -19.25
CA ALA A 425 -4.42 -22.62 -18.26
C ALA A 425 -4.95 -21.21 -17.97
N ILE A 426 -4.85 -20.79 -16.70
CA ILE A 426 -5.19 -19.43 -16.29
C ILE A 426 -4.19 -18.46 -16.97
N PRO A 427 -4.67 -17.46 -17.73
CA PRO A 427 -3.80 -16.47 -18.36
C PRO A 427 -2.98 -15.69 -17.32
N ASP A 428 -1.77 -15.28 -17.71
CA ASP A 428 -1.00 -14.34 -16.88
C ASP A 428 -1.67 -12.96 -16.92
N GLY A 429 -2.12 -12.48 -15.77
CA GLY A 429 -2.72 -11.17 -15.61
C GLY A 429 -1.72 -10.05 -15.34
N GLY A 430 -0.43 -10.37 -15.19
CA GLY A 430 0.56 -9.48 -14.61
C GLY A 430 0.38 -9.28 -13.10
N SER A 431 1.36 -8.64 -12.47
CA SER A 431 1.21 -8.18 -11.07
C SER A 431 0.66 -6.75 -11.08
N PRO A 432 -0.43 -6.45 -10.37
CA PRO A 432 -0.87 -5.07 -10.20
C PRO A 432 0.21 -4.31 -9.42
N GLY A 433 0.53 -3.09 -9.89
CA GLY A 433 1.51 -2.24 -9.22
C GLY A 433 0.92 -1.70 -7.93
N VAL A 434 1.63 -1.89 -6.80
CA VAL A 434 1.26 -1.29 -5.51
C VAL A 434 2.15 -0.08 -5.27
N GLY A 435 1.54 1.05 -4.89
CA GLY A 435 2.29 2.25 -4.55
C GLY A 435 3.09 2.09 -3.25
N PRO A 436 4.22 2.81 -3.06
CA PRO A 436 4.99 2.73 -1.83
C PRO A 436 4.19 3.29 -0.64
N VAL A 437 4.15 2.56 0.48
CA VAL A 437 3.62 3.10 1.74
C VAL A 437 4.66 3.99 2.41
N ALA A 438 4.36 5.28 2.51
CA ALA A 438 5.08 6.20 3.36
C ALA A 438 4.54 6.09 4.80
N ALA A 439 5.41 5.77 5.76
CA ALA A 439 5.04 5.85 7.17
C ALA A 439 4.63 7.30 7.51
N PRO A 440 3.54 7.50 8.28
CA PRO A 440 3.13 8.83 8.72
C PRO A 440 4.12 9.35 9.77
N LEU A 441 5.16 10.05 9.31
CA LEU A 441 6.17 10.67 10.17
C LEU A 441 5.70 12.04 10.66
N PRO A 442 6.16 12.48 11.86
CA PRO A 442 5.91 13.84 12.32
C PRO A 442 6.40 14.89 11.32
N VAL A 443 5.64 15.98 11.20
CA VAL A 443 6.03 17.16 10.42
C VAL A 443 6.90 18.08 11.28
N TRP A 444 7.84 18.80 10.66
CA TRP A 444 8.46 19.98 11.25
C TRP A 444 7.53 21.16 10.99
N ALA A 445 6.93 21.70 12.05
CA ALA A 445 6.02 22.84 11.98
C ALA A 445 6.51 24.01 12.83
N GLU A 446 6.37 25.23 12.29
CA GLU A 446 6.71 26.49 12.95
C GLU A 446 5.49 27.41 12.89
N VAL A 447 5.17 28.05 14.02
CA VAL A 447 4.14 29.10 14.07
C VAL A 447 4.82 30.43 14.38
N LEU A 448 4.68 31.38 13.47
CA LEU A 448 5.50 32.60 13.39
C LEU A 448 4.60 33.83 13.50
N ASP A 449 4.98 34.78 14.35
CA ASP A 449 4.41 36.13 14.30
C ASP A 449 5.27 37.00 13.39
N LEU A 450 4.79 37.29 12.18
CA LEU A 450 5.56 37.94 11.12
C LEU A 450 5.07 39.39 10.90
N PRO A 451 5.93 40.28 10.38
CA PRO A 451 5.47 41.59 9.91
C PRO A 451 4.48 41.45 8.74
N ALA A 452 3.80 42.56 8.40
CA ALA A 452 2.90 42.57 7.25
C ALA A 452 3.68 42.32 5.95
N ALA A 453 3.28 41.28 5.21
CA ALA A 453 3.87 40.98 3.92
C ALA A 453 3.59 42.12 2.91
N PRO A 454 4.52 42.41 1.97
CA PRO A 454 4.31 43.45 0.96
C PRO A 454 2.99 43.23 0.19
N GLY A 455 2.19 44.30 0.07
CA GLY A 455 0.90 44.26 -0.64
C GLY A 455 -0.23 43.54 0.10
N ARG A 456 -0.04 43.12 1.35
CA ARG A 456 -1.10 42.60 2.22
C ARG A 456 -1.44 43.58 3.33
N SER A 457 -2.69 43.54 3.77
CA SER A 457 -3.12 44.28 4.96
C SER A 457 -2.50 43.66 6.22
N ALA A 458 -2.07 44.51 7.15
CA ALA A 458 -1.61 44.07 8.46
C ALA A 458 -2.74 43.36 9.24
N SER A 459 -2.41 42.23 9.87
CA SER A 459 -3.34 41.30 10.50
C SER A 459 -2.81 40.81 11.86
N GLU A 460 -3.70 40.38 12.75
CA GLU A 460 -3.35 39.68 13.99
C GLU A 460 -2.92 38.22 13.78
N ALA A 461 -3.15 37.68 12.58
CA ALA A 461 -2.95 36.27 12.29
C ALA A 461 -1.46 35.87 12.33
N PRO A 462 -1.05 34.90 13.18
CA PRO A 462 0.24 34.27 13.03
C PRO A 462 0.25 33.39 11.79
N TRP A 463 1.44 33.09 11.29
CA TRP A 463 1.66 32.24 10.13
C TRP A 463 2.08 30.84 10.57
N VAL A 464 1.67 29.82 9.83
CA VAL A 464 2.17 28.46 9.98
C VAL A 464 2.97 28.06 8.74
N ALA A 465 4.13 27.45 9.00
CA ALA A 465 4.95 26.78 8.00
C ALA A 465 5.10 25.31 8.41
N ALA A 466 4.97 24.39 7.46
CA ALA A 466 5.17 22.97 7.71
C ALA A 466 6.03 22.34 6.61
N SER A 467 6.92 21.43 7.02
CA SER A 467 7.78 20.66 6.13
C SER A 467 8.04 19.27 6.69
N SER A 468 8.30 18.28 5.84
CA SER A 468 8.64 16.91 6.27
C SER A 468 9.36 16.18 5.14
N ARG A 469 9.89 14.98 5.35
CA ARG A 469 10.36 14.10 4.27
C ARG A 469 10.14 12.64 4.68
N PRO A 470 9.21 11.89 4.05
CA PRO A 470 8.33 12.26 2.92
C PRO A 470 7.25 13.30 3.27
N TRP A 471 6.65 13.95 2.26
CA TRP A 471 5.49 14.84 2.46
C TRP A 471 4.25 13.98 2.65
N PRO A 472 3.44 14.16 3.72
CA PRO A 472 2.23 13.36 3.93
C PRO A 472 1.05 13.79 3.03
N GLY A 473 1.22 14.83 2.21
CA GLY A 473 0.09 15.51 1.57
C GLY A 473 -0.39 16.64 2.46
N ASP A 474 -1.70 16.77 2.61
CA ASP A 474 -2.30 17.83 3.43
C ASP A 474 -1.91 17.71 4.91
N VAL A 475 -1.56 18.83 5.54
CA VAL A 475 -1.20 18.91 6.96
C VAL A 475 -2.26 19.73 7.69
N ALA A 476 -2.98 19.11 8.62
CA ALA A 476 -4.02 19.76 9.41
C ALA A 476 -3.42 20.53 10.59
N VAL A 477 -3.96 21.72 10.85
CA VAL A 477 -3.59 22.57 11.99
C VAL A 477 -4.78 22.68 12.93
N TYR A 478 -4.67 22.04 14.08
CA TYR A 478 -5.63 22.15 15.17
C TYR A 478 -5.14 23.12 16.22
N SER A 479 -6.05 23.80 16.90
CA SER A 479 -5.73 24.62 18.07
C SER A 479 -6.57 24.29 19.28
N SER A 480 -6.02 24.59 20.45
CA SER A 480 -6.67 24.41 21.73
C SER A 480 -6.32 25.54 22.71
N ARG A 481 -7.31 25.92 23.54
CA ARG A 481 -7.12 26.85 24.68
C ARG A 481 -6.84 26.08 25.97
N ASP A 482 -7.59 25.02 26.23
CA ASP A 482 -7.54 24.20 27.45
C ASP A 482 -6.56 23.01 27.34
N GLY A 483 -6.12 22.66 26.12
CA GLY A 483 -5.26 21.51 25.83
C GLY A 483 -5.99 20.18 25.79
N ALA A 484 -7.33 20.20 25.89
CA ALA A 484 -8.19 19.03 25.88
C ALA A 484 -9.10 19.04 24.65
N SER A 485 -9.60 20.21 24.26
CA SER A 485 -10.52 20.39 23.14
C SER A 485 -9.76 20.95 21.93
N TRP A 486 -9.71 20.19 20.84
CA TRP A 486 -8.99 20.55 19.61
C TRP A 486 -9.97 20.93 18.49
N ARG A 487 -9.78 22.12 17.90
CA ARG A 487 -10.55 22.60 16.76
C ARG A 487 -9.65 22.74 15.55
N LEU A 488 -10.08 22.23 14.39
CA LEU A 488 -9.38 22.47 13.13
C LEU A 488 -9.45 23.96 12.78
N ASP A 489 -8.29 24.61 12.66
CA ASP A 489 -8.18 26.01 12.26
C ASP A 489 -7.93 26.12 10.75
N ASP A 490 -7.03 25.31 10.17
CA ASP A 490 -6.73 25.32 8.73
C ASP A 490 -6.01 24.03 8.25
N VAL A 491 -5.75 23.93 6.94
CA VAL A 491 -4.98 22.87 6.28
C VAL A 491 -3.86 23.46 5.40
N VAL A 492 -2.63 23.06 5.67
CA VAL A 492 -1.44 23.39 4.88
C VAL A 492 -1.26 22.36 3.78
N SER A 493 -1.54 22.74 2.54
CA SER A 493 -1.45 21.86 1.36
C SER A 493 -0.09 21.90 0.65
N ARG A 494 0.73 22.92 0.94
CA ARG A 494 2.05 23.13 0.33
C ARG A 494 3.15 23.04 1.36
N ARG A 495 4.20 22.31 1.02
CA ARG A 495 5.41 22.20 1.83
C ARG A 495 6.19 23.52 1.81
N ALA A 496 6.56 24.03 2.98
CA ALA A 496 7.47 25.17 3.12
C ALA A 496 8.96 24.77 2.97
N VAL A 497 9.77 25.68 2.45
CA VAL A 497 11.23 25.55 2.36
C VAL A 497 11.84 26.03 3.68
N MET A 498 12.25 25.06 4.51
CA MET A 498 12.71 25.28 5.89
C MET A 498 14.06 24.61 6.13
N GLY A 499 14.93 25.24 6.90
CA GLY A 499 16.29 24.77 7.16
C GLY A 499 16.90 25.34 8.42
N GLN A 500 18.07 24.82 8.80
CA GLN A 500 18.85 25.30 9.93
C GLN A 500 20.20 25.84 9.48
N THR A 501 20.62 26.94 10.08
CA THR A 501 21.94 27.55 9.85
C THR A 501 23.06 26.62 10.33
N LEU A 502 24.15 26.55 9.57
CA LEU A 502 25.36 25.75 9.87
C LEU A 502 26.54 26.60 10.36
N ASN A 503 26.38 27.93 10.36
CA ASN A 503 27.33 28.88 10.91
C ASN A 503 26.59 30.11 11.42
N ASP A 504 27.27 30.86 12.27
CA ASP A 504 26.73 32.09 12.83
C ASP A 504 26.59 33.18 11.76
N LEU A 505 25.56 34.02 11.90
CA LEU A 505 25.36 35.23 11.11
C LEU A 505 25.37 36.45 12.03
N ALA A 506 26.43 37.25 11.93
CA ALA A 506 26.55 38.51 12.66
C ALA A 506 25.49 39.53 12.22
N ALA A 507 25.16 40.46 13.11
CA ALA A 507 24.36 41.62 12.77
C ALA A 507 25.02 42.43 11.63
N SER A 508 24.19 43.01 10.77
CA SER A 508 24.61 43.99 9.76
C SER A 508 23.62 45.15 9.76
N ALA A 509 24.12 46.34 9.40
CA ALA A 509 23.27 47.52 9.32
C ALA A 509 22.14 47.31 8.29
N PRO A 510 20.89 47.69 8.62
CA PRO A 510 19.79 47.69 7.67
C PRO A 510 19.99 48.77 6.59
N GLY A 511 19.31 48.63 5.44
CA GLY A 511 19.36 49.62 4.36
C GLY A 511 20.65 49.63 3.53
N VAL A 512 21.59 48.72 3.82
CA VAL A 512 22.80 48.50 3.01
C VAL A 512 22.98 47.02 2.69
N TRP A 513 23.81 46.72 1.69
CA TRP A 513 24.16 45.35 1.35
C TRP A 513 25.03 44.71 2.44
N ASP A 514 24.56 43.62 3.02
CA ASP A 514 25.37 42.72 3.81
C ASP A 514 26.21 41.83 2.87
N ARG A 515 27.49 42.19 2.77
CA ARG A 515 28.52 41.47 2.00
C ARG A 515 29.43 40.62 2.91
N GLY A 516 28.99 40.31 4.12
CA GLY A 516 29.73 39.45 5.04
C GLY A 516 29.87 38.01 4.53
N ALA A 517 30.38 37.14 5.40
CA ALA A 517 30.50 35.70 5.10
C ALA A 517 29.17 35.09 4.64
N ALA A 518 29.21 33.98 3.89
CA ALA A 518 28.00 33.27 3.51
C ALA A 518 27.27 32.75 4.76
N LEU A 519 25.94 32.83 4.75
CA LEU A 519 25.13 32.07 5.67
C LEU A 519 24.89 30.69 5.03
N ASN A 520 25.50 29.64 5.58
CA ASN A 520 25.26 28.29 5.14
C ASN A 520 24.02 27.76 5.85
N VAL A 521 23.04 27.27 5.10
CA VAL A 521 21.79 26.73 5.62
C VAL A 521 21.58 25.35 5.02
N ARG A 522 21.28 24.35 5.87
CA ARG A 522 20.81 23.05 5.41
C ARG A 522 19.29 23.03 5.44
N PHE A 523 18.68 22.93 4.27
CA PHE A 523 17.24 22.83 4.12
C PHE A 523 16.79 21.37 4.20
N LEU A 524 15.57 21.12 4.68
CA LEU A 524 14.99 19.77 4.70
C LEU A 524 14.64 19.30 3.27
N SER A 525 14.21 20.25 2.44
CA SER A 525 13.89 20.06 1.03
C SER A 525 13.72 21.41 0.33
N GLY A 526 13.61 21.37 -1.00
CA GLY A 526 13.49 22.57 -1.84
C GLY A 526 14.82 22.91 -2.50
N ALA A 527 14.73 23.60 -3.64
CA ALA A 527 15.88 24.14 -4.34
C ALA A 527 15.79 25.66 -4.33
N LEU A 528 16.92 26.32 -4.15
CA LEU A 528 17.02 27.77 -4.20
C LEU A 528 17.64 28.20 -5.53
N SER A 529 17.38 29.43 -5.93
CA SER A 529 18.03 30.05 -7.06
C SER A 529 18.52 31.45 -6.70
N SER A 530 19.60 31.86 -7.35
CA SER A 530 20.03 33.25 -7.32
C SER A 530 19.06 34.11 -8.12
N VAL A 531 18.85 35.35 -7.68
CA VAL A 531 18.00 36.33 -8.35
C VAL A 531 18.80 37.56 -8.76
N ASP A 532 18.32 38.31 -9.75
CA ASP A 532 18.90 39.61 -10.07
C ASP A 532 18.49 40.67 -9.04
N GLU A 533 19.12 41.85 -9.11
CA GLU A 533 18.87 42.92 -8.14
C GLU A 533 17.45 43.49 -8.26
N ALA A 534 16.88 43.55 -9.45
CA ALA A 534 15.52 44.02 -9.66
C ALA A 534 14.50 43.11 -8.96
N THR A 535 14.65 41.80 -9.12
CA THR A 535 13.80 40.79 -8.47
C THR A 535 13.97 40.82 -6.96
N LEU A 536 15.21 40.97 -6.48
CA LEU A 536 15.49 41.12 -5.05
C LEU A 536 14.76 42.35 -4.47
N PHE A 537 14.90 43.51 -5.10
CA PHE A 537 14.24 44.74 -4.62
C PHE A 537 12.71 44.70 -4.76
N ALA A 538 12.18 43.84 -5.63
CA ALA A 538 10.75 43.55 -5.71
C ALA A 538 10.24 42.55 -4.65
N GLY A 539 11.08 42.13 -3.68
CA GLY A 539 10.70 41.21 -2.61
C GLY A 539 11.13 39.75 -2.82
N GLY A 540 11.85 39.45 -3.91
CA GLY A 540 12.37 38.12 -4.20
C GLY A 540 13.33 37.60 -3.12
N ASN A 541 13.43 36.27 -3.01
CA ASN A 541 14.28 35.57 -2.04
C ASN A 541 14.14 36.09 -0.60
N SER A 542 12.91 36.43 -0.19
CA SER A 542 12.60 36.78 1.20
C SER A 542 12.57 35.55 2.08
N ALA A 543 13.22 35.64 3.23
CA ALA A 543 13.26 34.59 4.24
C ALA A 543 13.18 35.20 5.64
N VAL A 544 12.69 34.41 6.59
CA VAL A 544 12.77 34.74 8.01
C VAL A 544 13.86 33.90 8.67
N ILE A 545 14.61 34.51 9.57
CA ILE A 545 15.53 33.84 10.49
C ILE A 545 15.11 34.10 11.93
N HIS A 546 15.11 33.06 12.76
CA HIS A 546 14.88 33.19 14.20
C HIS A 546 15.58 32.07 14.97
N ALA A 547 15.77 32.29 16.26
CA ALA A 547 16.22 31.31 17.23
C ALA A 547 15.22 31.21 18.40
N PRO A 548 15.26 30.15 19.22
CA PRO A 548 14.41 30.06 20.40
C PRO A 548 14.57 31.28 21.32
N GLY A 549 13.45 31.92 21.67
CA GLY A 549 13.43 33.08 22.56
C GLY A 549 13.79 34.42 21.90
N THR A 550 13.99 34.47 20.58
CA THR A 550 14.22 35.71 19.81
C THR A 550 13.04 36.04 18.92
N GLY A 551 12.81 37.33 18.64
CA GLY A 551 11.87 37.75 17.59
C GLY A 551 12.39 37.43 16.17
N PRO A 552 11.53 37.40 15.15
CA PRO A 552 11.94 37.06 13.79
C PRO A 552 12.58 38.25 13.07
N GLU A 553 13.70 37.99 12.38
CA GLU A 553 14.23 38.92 11.39
C GLU A 553 13.86 38.47 9.98
N VAL A 554 13.28 39.36 9.19
CA VAL A 554 13.10 39.16 7.75
C VAL A 554 14.35 39.67 7.02
N PHE A 555 14.93 38.82 6.18
CA PHE A 555 16.06 39.17 5.33
C PHE A 555 15.84 38.65 3.90
N GLN A 556 16.58 39.21 2.96
CA GLN A 556 16.61 38.74 1.58
C GLN A 556 18.03 38.35 1.18
N PHE A 557 18.20 37.51 0.16
CA PHE A 557 19.51 37.12 -0.37
C PHE A 557 19.50 37.08 -1.90
N ARG A 558 20.57 37.58 -2.50
CA ARG A 558 20.69 37.61 -3.96
C ARG A 558 21.29 36.33 -4.52
N ASP A 559 22.41 35.89 -3.96
CA ASP A 559 23.16 34.73 -4.45
C ASP A 559 22.86 33.52 -3.55
N ALA A 560 22.53 32.38 -4.15
CA ALA A 560 22.27 31.11 -3.50
C ALA A 560 23.04 29.98 -4.21
N ASP A 561 24.14 29.53 -3.59
CA ASP A 561 25.02 28.51 -4.14
C ASP A 561 24.81 27.17 -3.43
N LEU A 562 24.55 26.09 -4.16
CA LEU A 562 24.50 24.74 -3.59
C LEU A 562 25.93 24.24 -3.31
N VAL A 563 26.29 24.09 -2.04
CA VAL A 563 27.67 23.76 -1.62
C VAL A 563 27.83 22.32 -1.14
N ALA A 564 26.73 21.65 -0.78
CA ALA A 564 26.64 20.23 -0.44
C ALA A 564 25.19 19.76 -0.58
N PRO A 565 24.87 18.45 -0.50
CA PRO A 565 23.48 17.98 -0.51
C PRO A 565 22.61 18.76 0.48
N ASP A 566 21.50 19.29 -0.03
CA ASP A 566 20.51 20.11 0.68
C ASP A 566 21.09 21.35 1.42
N THR A 567 22.33 21.75 1.13
CA THR A 567 23.06 22.79 1.86
C THR A 567 23.45 23.94 0.94
N TRP A 568 23.00 25.14 1.28
CA TRP A 568 23.11 26.34 0.45
C TRP A 568 23.88 27.45 1.16
N ALA A 569 24.76 28.12 0.42
CA ALA A 569 25.46 29.32 0.86
C ALA A 569 24.71 30.58 0.36
N LEU A 570 24.09 31.33 1.28
CA LEU A 570 23.32 32.53 0.98
C LEU A 570 24.19 33.78 1.14
N ARG A 571 24.29 34.61 0.10
CA ARG A 571 25.18 35.80 0.06
C ARG A 571 24.46 37.04 -0.46
N LYS A 572 25.12 38.19 -0.24
CA LYS A 572 24.64 39.53 -0.63
C LYS A 572 23.22 39.74 -0.13
N ARG A 573 23.11 39.95 1.16
CA ARG A 573 21.83 39.96 1.87
C ARG A 573 21.35 41.39 2.10
N LEU A 574 20.04 41.54 2.23
CA LEU A 574 19.39 42.74 2.78
C LEU A 574 18.78 42.36 4.12
N ARG A 575 19.16 43.06 5.19
CA ARG A 575 18.83 42.70 6.58
C ARG A 575 17.70 43.57 7.13
N GLY A 576 16.97 43.08 8.13
CA GLY A 576 15.93 43.83 8.83
C GLY A 576 14.79 44.36 7.93
N GLN A 577 14.39 43.61 6.92
CA GLN A 577 13.32 44.02 6.00
C GLN A 577 11.97 44.09 6.73
N GLN A 578 11.02 44.85 6.16
CA GLN A 578 9.64 44.96 6.67
C GLN A 578 9.56 45.37 8.15
N GLY A 579 10.44 46.29 8.58
CA GLY A 579 10.44 46.83 9.94
C GLY A 579 11.12 45.96 11.00
N THR A 580 11.63 44.78 10.62
CA THR A 580 12.37 43.89 11.53
C THR A 580 13.80 44.37 11.81
N ASP A 581 14.18 45.57 11.34
CA ASP A 581 15.45 46.22 11.64
C ASP A 581 15.67 46.53 13.13
N ALA A 582 14.59 46.54 13.93
CA ALA A 582 14.64 46.61 15.38
C ALA A 582 14.85 45.24 16.06
N LEU A 583 14.66 44.14 15.32
CA LEU A 583 14.71 42.76 15.80
C LEU A 583 15.99 42.02 15.40
N ILE A 584 16.91 42.68 14.69
CA ILE A 584 18.20 42.11 14.29
C ILE A 584 18.99 41.74 15.56
N ALA A 585 19.18 40.45 15.80
CA ALA A 585 20.03 39.97 16.89
C ALA A 585 21.51 40.32 16.65
N PRO A 586 22.31 40.58 17.70
CA PRO A 586 23.76 40.78 17.55
C PRO A 586 24.44 39.65 16.78
N THR A 587 23.95 38.43 16.96
CA THR A 587 24.38 37.25 16.21
C THR A 587 23.23 36.24 16.18
N TRP A 588 22.95 35.70 15.00
CA TRP A 588 22.15 34.50 14.83
C TRP A 588 23.08 33.29 14.95
N PRO A 589 22.96 32.47 16.00
CA PRO A 589 23.87 31.33 16.19
C PRO A 589 23.55 30.22 15.19
N THR A 590 24.55 29.38 14.96
CA THR A 590 24.39 28.08 14.30
C THR A 590 23.21 27.31 14.91
N GLY A 591 22.37 26.71 14.07
CA GLY A 591 21.13 26.04 14.47
C GLY A 591 19.88 26.95 14.47
N SER A 592 20.02 28.25 14.21
CA SER A 592 18.87 29.14 13.94
C SER A 592 18.05 28.62 12.75
N THR A 593 16.72 28.75 12.85
CA THR A 593 15.77 28.32 11.82
C THR A 593 15.67 29.39 10.74
N VAL A 594 15.68 28.95 9.47
CA VAL A 594 15.47 29.78 8.28
C VAL A 594 14.31 29.22 7.47
N ILE A 595 13.35 30.07 7.12
CA ILE A 595 12.13 29.70 6.39
C ILE A 595 11.94 30.69 5.24
N LEU A 596 11.76 30.21 4.01
CA LEU A 596 11.40 31.09 2.91
C LEU A 596 9.98 31.64 3.08
N LEU A 597 9.80 32.92 2.79
CA LEU A 597 8.51 33.59 2.81
C LEU A 597 7.89 33.51 1.41
N ASP A 598 7.11 32.47 1.16
CA ASP A 598 6.40 32.24 -0.10
C ASP A 598 4.94 31.79 0.12
N ALA A 599 4.30 31.31 -0.94
CA ALA A 599 2.90 30.87 -0.90
C ALA A 599 2.67 29.54 -0.14
N ALA A 600 3.70 28.92 0.45
CA ALA A 600 3.56 27.73 1.29
C ALA A 600 3.24 28.05 2.76
N LEU A 601 3.34 29.32 3.18
CA LEU A 601 2.92 29.75 4.50
C LEU A 601 1.42 30.07 4.52
N THR A 602 0.73 29.68 5.59
CA THR A 602 -0.71 29.90 5.77
C THR A 602 -0.95 30.81 6.99
N GLU A 603 -1.83 31.81 6.86
CA GLU A 603 -2.25 32.65 7.99
C GLU A 603 -3.30 31.90 8.83
N LEU A 604 -3.09 31.81 10.15
CA LEU A 604 -4.03 31.20 11.06
C LEU A 604 -5.02 32.25 11.60
N PRO A 605 -6.33 32.03 11.48
CA PRO A 605 -7.32 32.97 12.00
C PRO A 605 -7.12 33.24 13.49
N LEU A 606 -6.96 34.52 13.86
CA LEU A 606 -6.85 34.97 15.25
C LEU A 606 -7.74 36.20 15.48
N ALA A 607 -8.51 36.18 16.58
CA ALA A 607 -9.30 37.34 17.00
C ALA A 607 -8.42 38.32 17.79
N ALA A 608 -8.62 39.63 17.59
CA ALA A 608 -7.86 40.71 18.22
C ALA A 608 -7.67 40.56 19.73
N GLY A 609 -8.73 40.17 20.46
CA GLY A 609 -8.69 40.01 21.91
C GLY A 609 -7.89 38.80 22.42
N LEU A 610 -7.26 38.04 21.51
CA LEU A 610 -6.41 36.89 21.83
C LEU A 610 -4.92 37.15 21.57
N LEU A 611 -4.55 38.37 21.17
CA LEU A 611 -3.14 38.79 21.17
C LEU A 611 -2.56 38.63 22.59
N GLU A 612 -1.27 38.33 22.67
CA GLU A 612 -0.53 38.07 23.92
C GLU A 612 -1.01 36.83 24.73
N ALA A 613 -2.03 36.10 24.26
CA ALA A 613 -2.47 34.87 24.92
C ALA A 613 -1.74 33.64 24.36
N PRO A 614 -1.13 32.78 25.21
CA PRO A 614 -0.50 31.55 24.74
C PRO A 614 -1.55 30.59 24.17
N ARG A 615 -1.25 30.00 23.01
CA ARG A 615 -2.07 29.00 22.34
C ARG A 615 -1.26 27.73 22.09
N ARG A 616 -1.94 26.59 22.17
CA ARG A 616 -1.39 25.30 21.75
C ARG A 616 -1.98 24.91 20.41
N SER A 617 -1.12 24.49 19.49
CA SER A 617 -1.51 23.93 18.20
C SER A 617 -0.98 22.53 18.05
N ARG A 618 -1.77 21.64 17.45
CA ARG A 618 -1.34 20.32 16.98
C ARG A 618 -1.33 20.29 15.47
N ILE A 619 -0.19 19.92 14.90
CA ILE A 619 0.05 20.02 13.46
C ILE A 619 0.55 18.67 12.95
N GLY A 620 -0.11 18.08 11.96
CA GLY A 620 0.20 16.72 11.49
C GLY A 620 -0.60 16.30 10.25
N PRO A 621 -0.36 15.09 9.72
CA PRO A 621 -1.04 14.58 8.52
C PRO A 621 -2.57 14.64 8.64
N ALA A 622 -3.24 15.23 7.66
CA ALA A 622 -4.69 15.44 7.69
C ALA A 622 -5.50 14.12 7.58
N ASP A 623 -4.88 13.04 7.10
CA ASP A 623 -5.47 11.70 6.99
C ASP A 623 -5.36 10.88 8.30
N LYS A 624 -4.82 11.47 9.38
CA LYS A 624 -4.67 10.86 10.70
C LYS A 624 -5.47 11.63 11.76
N PRO A 625 -5.93 10.94 12.83
CA PRO A 625 -6.60 11.62 13.94
C PRO A 625 -5.62 12.52 14.74
N VAL A 626 -6.12 13.58 15.37
CA VAL A 626 -5.33 14.63 16.08
C VAL A 626 -4.52 14.12 17.29
N ASP A 627 -4.79 12.91 17.76
CA ASP A 627 -4.06 12.21 18.83
C ASP A 627 -3.00 11.22 18.29
N HIS A 628 -2.88 11.07 16.97
CA HIS A 628 -1.86 10.24 16.35
C HIS A 628 -0.45 10.76 16.64
N ALA A 629 0.52 9.85 16.80
CA ALA A 629 1.92 10.18 17.11
C ALA A 629 2.65 11.03 16.05
N ALA A 630 2.02 11.25 14.88
CA ALA A 630 2.55 12.10 13.81
C ALA A 630 2.19 13.58 13.97
N PHE A 631 1.32 13.93 14.94
CA PHE A 631 1.03 15.31 15.27
C PHE A 631 2.10 15.84 16.24
N VAL A 632 2.67 17.01 15.90
CA VAL A 632 3.54 17.76 16.80
C VAL A 632 2.75 18.86 17.51
N GLU A 633 3.00 19.06 18.80
CA GLU A 633 2.39 20.13 19.57
C GLU A 633 3.33 21.34 19.66
N VAL A 634 2.84 22.50 19.26
CA VAL A 634 3.57 23.79 19.27
C VAL A 634 2.83 24.78 20.15
N THR A 635 3.52 25.39 21.10
CA THR A 635 2.99 26.52 21.88
C THR A 635 3.50 27.82 21.28
N HIS A 636 2.59 28.74 20.99
CA HIS A 636 2.91 30.03 20.37
C HIS A 636 2.06 31.16 20.96
N GLN A 637 2.52 32.39 20.79
CA GLN A 637 1.86 33.61 21.22
C GLN A 637 2.07 34.68 20.15
N ALA A 638 0.98 35.18 19.58
CA ALA A 638 1.05 36.30 18.64
C ALA A 638 1.03 37.62 19.43
N THR A 639 2.05 38.45 19.21
CA THR A 639 2.20 39.80 19.77
C THR A 639 1.57 40.87 18.87
N GLY A 640 1.25 40.50 17.63
CA GLY A 640 0.68 41.41 16.63
C GLY A 640 1.77 42.21 15.93
N LEU A 641 2.89 41.54 15.58
CA LEU A 641 4.05 42.19 14.96
C LEU A 641 3.68 42.94 13.67
N ALA A 642 2.78 42.38 12.84
CA ALA A 642 2.28 43.05 11.64
C ALA A 642 1.52 44.36 11.94
N LEU A 643 0.92 44.48 13.12
CA LEU A 643 0.22 45.70 13.56
C LEU A 643 1.18 46.72 14.20
N MET A 644 2.40 46.31 14.55
CA MET A 644 3.35 47.15 15.27
C MET A 644 3.97 48.23 14.36
N PRO A 645 3.94 49.51 14.75
CA PRO A 645 4.61 50.56 13.99
C PRO A 645 6.12 50.35 13.91
N TYR A 646 6.69 50.69 12.76
CA TYR A 646 8.14 50.59 12.55
C TYR A 646 8.90 51.60 13.42
N ARG A 647 10.14 51.25 13.78
CA ARG A 647 11.06 52.14 14.50
C ARG A 647 11.26 53.46 13.74
N PRO A 648 10.97 54.65 14.34
CA PRO A 648 11.22 55.93 13.69
C PRO A 648 12.66 56.07 13.16
N ALA A 649 12.82 56.66 11.98
CA ALA A 649 14.12 56.87 11.36
C ALA A 649 14.75 58.21 11.79
N HIS A 650 16.07 58.32 11.64
CA HIS A 650 16.79 59.60 11.79
C HIS A 650 16.48 60.35 13.10
N LEU A 651 16.37 59.63 14.23
CA LEU A 651 16.27 60.27 15.53
C LEU A 651 17.55 61.09 15.78
N THR A 652 17.40 62.40 15.83
CA THR A 652 18.48 63.34 16.12
C THR A 652 18.15 64.13 17.37
N ALA A 653 19.20 64.50 18.11
CA ALA A 653 19.11 65.38 19.25
C ALA A 653 20.12 66.51 19.07
N ARG A 654 19.65 67.76 19.16
CA ARG A 654 20.46 68.96 19.03
C ARG A 654 20.32 69.80 20.28
N ARG A 655 21.45 70.15 20.91
CA ARG A 655 21.45 71.06 22.04
C ARG A 655 21.37 72.50 21.56
N GLU A 656 20.41 73.25 22.08
CA GLU A 656 20.19 74.65 21.74
C GLU A 656 20.94 75.59 22.71
N ALA A 657 21.05 76.86 22.34
CA ALA A 657 21.80 77.87 23.11
C ALA A 657 21.23 78.12 24.51
N ASP A 658 19.95 77.83 24.73
CA ASP A 658 19.26 77.93 26.02
C ASP A 658 19.41 76.67 26.90
N GLY A 659 20.16 75.66 26.43
CA GLY A 659 20.39 74.40 27.13
C GLY A 659 19.31 73.34 26.91
N SER A 660 18.22 73.66 26.20
CA SER A 660 17.23 72.67 25.78
C SER A 660 17.79 71.69 24.76
N LEU A 661 17.21 70.50 24.68
CA LEU A 661 17.54 69.49 23.68
C LEU A 661 16.36 69.39 22.71
N SER A 662 16.55 69.80 21.46
CA SER A 662 15.58 69.63 20.40
C SER A 662 15.75 68.25 19.76
N LEU A 663 14.69 67.46 19.79
CA LEU A 663 14.63 66.16 19.14
C LEU A 663 13.75 66.21 17.91
N THR A 664 14.21 65.58 16.84
CA THR A 664 13.43 65.33 15.63
C THR A 664 13.65 63.91 15.14
N TRP A 665 12.65 63.34 14.48
CA TRP A 665 12.71 62.04 13.85
C TRP A 665 11.83 62.01 12.61
N ILE A 666 11.94 60.95 11.81
CA ILE A 666 11.13 60.74 10.61
C ILE A 666 10.24 59.51 10.81
N ARG A 667 8.94 59.71 10.61
CA ARG A 667 7.94 58.64 10.61
C ARG A 667 8.25 57.61 9.53
N ARG A 668 8.07 56.33 9.85
CA ARG A 668 8.05 55.25 8.85
C ARG A 668 6.67 54.63 8.86
N THR A 669 6.19 54.19 7.69
CA THR A 669 4.93 53.45 7.60
C THR A 669 5.17 52.00 7.24
N ARG A 670 4.25 51.15 7.69
CA ARG A 670 4.14 49.73 7.32
C ARG A 670 3.07 49.46 6.27
N ILE A 671 2.25 50.45 5.95
CA ILE A 671 1.10 50.32 5.03
C ILE A 671 1.35 51.21 3.82
N ASP A 672 1.49 50.59 2.65
CA ASP A 672 1.67 51.23 1.34
C ASP A 672 2.78 52.31 1.27
N GLY A 673 3.87 52.10 2.02
CA GLY A 673 4.99 53.04 2.13
C GLY A 673 5.86 53.19 0.89
N ASP A 674 5.75 52.25 -0.06
CA ASP A 674 6.55 52.25 -1.31
C ASP A 674 5.88 53.03 -2.45
N SER A 675 4.70 53.62 -2.21
CA SER A 675 3.98 54.40 -3.20
C SER A 675 4.54 55.82 -3.35
N TRP A 676 4.91 56.19 -4.57
CA TRP A 676 5.36 57.54 -4.93
C TRP A 676 4.23 58.46 -5.40
N LEU A 677 2.97 58.01 -5.33
CA LEU A 677 1.81 58.75 -5.83
C LEU A 677 1.33 59.85 -4.89
N LEU A 678 1.58 59.69 -3.59
CA LEU A 678 1.11 60.61 -2.55
C LEU A 678 2.23 61.58 -2.13
N ALA A 679 1.85 62.71 -1.55
CA ALA A 679 2.81 63.71 -1.06
C ALA A 679 3.59 63.24 0.19
N ASP A 680 2.99 62.35 0.97
CA ASP A 680 3.60 61.66 2.10
C ASP A 680 3.02 60.24 2.19
N VAL A 681 3.76 59.34 2.83
CA VAL A 681 3.35 57.95 3.00
C VAL A 681 2.14 57.84 3.93
N PRO A 682 1.27 56.83 3.79
CA PRO A 682 0.11 56.66 4.66
C PRO A 682 0.49 56.50 6.13
N LEU A 683 -0.28 57.10 7.05
CA LEU A 683 -0.02 57.01 8.49
C LEU A 683 -0.22 55.59 9.05
N GLY A 684 -1.24 54.89 8.56
CA GLY A 684 -1.62 53.55 9.02
C GLY A 684 -2.31 53.49 10.40
N GLU A 685 -2.57 54.65 11.01
CA GLU A 685 -3.27 54.83 12.29
C GLU A 685 -4.27 55.99 12.15
N THR A 686 -5.15 56.19 13.14
CA THR A 686 -6.16 57.27 13.14
C THR A 686 -5.51 58.62 13.41
N GLU A 687 -4.52 58.65 14.31
CA GLU A 687 -3.80 59.85 14.73
C GLU A 687 -2.29 59.60 14.80
N GLU A 688 -1.50 60.61 14.43
CA GLU A 688 -0.05 60.54 14.57
C GLU A 688 0.36 60.84 16.02
N ARG A 689 0.85 59.81 16.72
CA ARG A 689 1.28 59.91 18.11
C ARG A 689 2.57 59.16 18.36
N TYR A 690 3.42 59.69 19.22
CA TYR A 690 4.68 59.08 19.62
C TYR A 690 4.82 59.04 21.14
N LEU A 691 5.34 57.93 21.65
CA LEU A 691 5.81 57.80 23.02
C LEU A 691 7.29 58.17 23.07
N VAL A 692 7.65 59.15 23.89
CA VAL A 692 9.02 59.52 24.19
C VAL A 692 9.35 59.16 25.62
N GLN A 693 10.41 58.39 25.81
CA GLN A 693 10.89 57.96 27.11
C GLN A 693 12.32 58.42 27.33
N VAL A 694 12.58 59.03 28.49
CA VAL A 694 13.92 59.41 28.93
C VAL A 694 14.30 58.51 30.09
N SER A 695 15.45 57.84 29.99
CA SER A 695 15.99 57.01 31.05
C SER A 695 17.42 57.44 31.40
N SER A 696 17.75 57.38 32.69
CA SER A 696 19.10 57.66 33.18
C SER A 696 19.46 56.69 34.29
N ALA A 697 20.67 56.13 34.22
CA ALA A 697 21.14 55.03 35.08
C ALA A 697 20.17 53.82 35.10
N GLY A 698 19.56 53.51 33.96
CA GLY A 698 18.63 52.37 33.80
C GLY A 698 17.22 52.60 34.37
N ALA A 699 16.94 53.77 34.97
CA ALA A 699 15.61 54.13 35.46
C ALA A 699 14.89 55.07 34.49
N LEU A 700 13.61 54.81 34.23
CA LEU A 700 12.72 55.72 33.50
C LEU A 700 12.53 57.00 34.33
N ARG A 701 12.83 58.15 33.74
CA ARG A 701 12.74 59.48 34.37
C ARG A 701 11.56 60.28 33.85
N ARG A 702 11.30 60.17 32.55
CA ARG A 702 10.17 60.83 31.91
C ARG A 702 9.55 59.93 30.86
N GLU A 703 8.24 60.00 30.78
CA GLU A 703 7.44 59.42 29.73
C GLU A 703 6.42 60.48 29.29
N ILE A 704 6.37 60.75 27.98
CA ILE A 704 5.46 61.73 27.43
C ILE A 704 4.97 61.31 26.04
N SER A 705 3.71 61.58 25.75
CA SER A 705 3.13 61.40 24.43
C SER A 705 3.13 62.73 23.67
N VAL A 706 3.60 62.71 22.42
CA VAL A 706 3.63 63.87 21.52
C VAL A 706 2.89 63.55 20.22
N THR A 707 2.33 64.57 19.57
CA THR A 707 1.52 64.44 18.35
C THR A 707 2.22 64.91 17.08
N ALA A 708 3.51 65.22 17.18
CA ALA A 708 4.36 65.63 16.06
C ALA A 708 5.70 64.90 16.16
N PRO A 709 6.42 64.72 15.04
CA PRO A 709 7.72 64.03 15.02
C PRO A 709 8.87 64.92 15.53
N LEU A 710 8.59 65.69 16.58
CA LEU A 710 9.52 66.57 17.26
C LEU A 710 9.15 66.69 18.74
N TRP A 711 10.14 66.85 19.59
CA TRP A 711 9.95 67.16 21.00
C TRP A 711 11.13 67.97 21.53
N THR A 712 10.85 68.98 22.36
CA THR A 712 11.89 69.76 23.02
C THR A 712 11.96 69.36 24.48
N TYR A 713 13.10 68.82 24.89
CA TYR A 713 13.39 68.53 26.30
C TYR A 713 14.01 69.77 26.94
N SER A 714 13.17 70.57 27.60
CA SER A 714 13.61 71.86 28.16
C SER A 714 14.68 71.69 29.24
N ALA A 715 15.50 72.73 29.47
CA ALA A 715 16.50 72.69 30.53
C ALA A 715 15.86 72.52 31.93
N ALA A 716 14.65 73.06 32.13
CA ALA A 716 13.89 72.89 33.36
C ALA A 716 13.42 71.44 33.55
N ASP A 717 12.96 70.80 32.47
CA ASP A 717 12.55 69.40 32.47
C ASP A 717 13.72 68.46 32.73
N GLN A 718 14.88 68.72 32.10
CA GLN A 718 16.14 68.00 32.36
C GLN A 718 16.53 68.09 33.85
N ALA A 719 16.45 69.29 34.43
CA ALA A 719 16.76 69.49 35.85
C ALA A 719 15.74 68.79 36.78
N ALA A 720 14.45 68.85 36.46
CA ALA A 720 13.39 68.21 37.25
C ALA A 720 13.51 66.67 37.23
N ASP A 721 13.89 66.10 36.09
CA ASP A 721 14.07 64.67 35.91
C ASP A 721 15.39 64.16 36.53
N GLY A 722 16.27 65.07 36.93
CA GLY A 722 17.56 64.78 37.53
C GLY A 722 18.50 64.01 36.59
N VAL A 723 18.37 64.21 35.27
CA VAL A 723 19.24 63.54 34.29
C VAL A 723 20.65 64.13 34.37
N GLY A 724 21.66 63.27 34.45
CA GLY A 724 23.07 63.67 34.42
C GLY A 724 23.56 63.99 33.00
N THR A 725 24.88 63.95 32.80
CA THR A 725 25.48 64.11 31.45
C THR A 725 25.18 62.94 30.51
N ALA A 726 24.94 61.75 31.08
CA ALA A 726 24.63 60.54 30.34
C ALA A 726 23.17 60.08 30.58
N PHE A 727 22.40 59.99 29.50
CA PHE A 727 21.03 59.49 29.53
C PHE A 727 20.61 58.99 28.14
N THR A 728 19.57 58.17 28.10
CA THR A 728 19.05 57.57 26.87
C THR A 728 17.67 58.12 26.60
N ILE A 729 17.40 58.45 25.33
CA ILE A 729 16.07 58.81 24.87
C ILE A 729 15.61 57.76 23.87
N GLU A 730 14.40 57.26 24.08
CA GLU A 730 13.73 56.33 23.19
C GLU A 730 12.45 56.94 22.64
N VAL A 731 12.17 56.71 21.36
CA VAL A 731 10.98 57.20 20.67
C VAL A 731 10.32 56.07 19.89
N ALA A 732 9.02 55.84 20.09
CA ALA A 732 8.22 54.90 19.31
C ALA A 732 6.92 55.54 18.84
N GLN A 733 6.50 55.24 17.61
CA GLN A 733 5.15 55.58 17.17
C GLN A 733 4.13 54.68 17.88
N ILE A 734 2.98 55.23 18.26
CA ILE A 734 1.92 54.51 18.97
C ILE A 734 0.90 54.00 17.95
N SER A 735 0.62 52.70 17.98
CA SER A 735 -0.52 52.10 17.29
C SER A 735 -1.79 52.21 18.13
N ASP A 736 -2.92 52.43 17.45
CA ASP A 736 -4.24 52.43 18.08
C ASP A 736 -4.68 51.03 18.55
N ARG A 737 -4.02 49.96 18.07
CA ARG A 737 -4.40 48.56 18.32
C ARG A 737 -3.45 47.84 19.29
N VAL A 738 -2.14 48.06 19.17
CA VAL A 738 -1.12 47.32 19.93
C VAL A 738 -0.21 48.22 20.79
N GLY A 739 -0.47 49.53 20.84
CA GLY A 739 0.31 50.46 21.64
C GLY A 739 1.66 50.85 21.00
N PRO A 740 2.67 51.23 21.80
CA PRO A 740 3.97 51.68 21.28
C PRO A 740 4.66 50.61 20.44
N GLY A 741 5.11 51.00 19.24
CA GLY A 741 5.86 50.14 18.34
C GLY A 741 7.34 50.01 18.71
N HIS A 742 8.15 49.64 17.72
CA HIS A 742 9.59 49.54 17.90
C HIS A 742 10.21 50.91 18.20
N LYS A 743 11.19 50.93 19.11
CA LYS A 743 11.81 52.16 19.60
C LYS A 743 13.06 52.54 18.79
N ALA A 744 13.14 53.80 18.40
CA ALA A 744 14.39 54.46 18.02
C ALA A 744 15.09 54.91 19.31
N ARG A 745 16.41 54.73 19.39
CA ARG A 745 17.19 55.05 20.59
C ARG A 745 18.35 55.98 20.25
N ILE A 746 18.58 56.98 21.10
CA ILE A 746 19.78 57.80 21.09
C ILE A 746 20.34 57.92 22.51
N ASP A 747 21.65 57.69 22.65
CA ASP A 747 22.36 57.90 23.92
C ASP A 747 23.04 59.27 23.89
N ILE A 748 22.70 60.12 24.87
CA ILE A 748 23.26 61.46 25.04
C ILE A 748 24.39 61.36 26.06
N ASN A 749 25.60 61.81 25.72
CA ASN A 749 26.80 61.73 26.56
C ASN A 749 27.46 63.10 26.82
N GLY A 750 26.67 64.19 26.73
CA GLY A 750 27.14 65.59 26.83
C GLY A 750 26.69 66.41 25.65
#